data_AF-A0AA41EPC2-F1
#
_entry.id   AF-A0AA41EPC2-F1
#
_cell.length_a   1.000
_cell.length_b   1.000
_cell.length_c   1.000
_cell.angle_alpha   90.00
_cell.angle_beta   90.00
_cell.angle_gamma   90.00
#
_symmetry.space_group_name_H-M   'P 1'
#
loop_
_entity.id
_entity.type
_entity.pdbx_description
1 polymer ?
#
loop_
_entity_poly.entity_id
_entity_poly.type
_entity_poly.pdbx_seq_one_letter_code
_entity_poly.pdbx_strand_id
1 'polypeptide(L)'
;MKIYVDAAVVRDGSGRENAPFKHINDAAKVAQPGDEVLVAPGTYREYVNPVHGGTDTDRITYRSVQPLKAVITGAEVLKNWQPYQGQVWVSRVANSIFGDYNPYTTFVMGDWYFGPVDKHTGAVYMNDQQFYETTSLADCLEAPIYARSWERDKSIYKWYTEQDTATDETVIYANFQGQNPNQEMVEINVRRNVFMPQENGIDNITVSGFNVNKAATTWAPPASYQDGMIGPHWSKGWIIEDCDISHSRCAGISLGKYRDPVNDQYFTYKHVKSPTQMERDAVCRGQYHGWLKENIGHHIIRRCNIHHCEQDGIVGRQGGVFSLIEDNHIHDINNMQELAGAEIAGIKMHAAIDVIIRRNHINDCTMGIWTDWEAQGTRITQNLLDHNYAPAGTAERIVGAMQSQDIFVEVGHGPTLIDNNLLLSKASLRLATEGVACVHNLMLGSITSIGANTDFFVDGKNQPRYTPYHIQHRTEVAGFMTILHGDDRFYNNIFVQNWSVEKAGSETVVDRAPEDTEQVGTNGFDDYPTYAEWQAQFQALDGTIAKETDMNDLMSAHFGHLPIWAAGNVYFNGAKAWKKETDNVVNTQDQVTIELVDNEGQTSLRTNLYDFLTLHDGVITTTMLGEAFEPEQRYEMPDGSDITFDEDYFGNHRDIAPLPGPFASKTAASAMLWR
;
A
#
# COMPACT_ATOMS: atom_id res chain seq x y z
N MET A 1 -23.41 13.20 22.70
CA MET A 1 -24.81 13.51 22.24
C MET A 1 -25.07 12.82 20.92
N LYS A 2 -26.32 12.52 20.56
CA LYS A 2 -26.65 12.02 19.21
C LYS A 2 -27.05 13.17 18.29
N ILE A 3 -26.40 13.25 17.13
CA ILE A 3 -26.65 14.22 16.07
C ILE A 3 -27.16 13.46 14.86
N TYR A 4 -28.28 13.90 14.27
CA TYR A 4 -28.93 13.19 13.17
C TYR A 4 -28.76 13.96 11.86
N VAL A 5 -28.46 13.22 10.79
CA VAL A 5 -28.31 13.75 9.42
C VAL A 5 -29.18 12.94 8.47
N ASP A 6 -29.93 13.61 7.61
CA ASP A 6 -30.78 12.98 6.59
C ASP A 6 -30.90 13.85 5.33
N ALA A 7 -30.31 13.41 4.22
CA ALA A 7 -30.40 14.11 2.94
C ALA A 7 -31.84 14.28 2.41
N ALA A 8 -32.79 13.44 2.86
CA ALA A 8 -34.18 13.47 2.42
C ALA A 8 -34.98 14.62 3.04
N VAL A 9 -34.49 15.29 4.09
CA VAL A 9 -35.22 16.42 4.66
C VAL A 9 -35.27 17.62 3.70
N VAL A 10 -36.43 18.28 3.68
CA VAL A 10 -36.68 19.41 2.77
C VAL A 10 -35.78 20.60 3.09
N ARG A 11 -35.54 20.85 4.38
CA ARG A 11 -34.73 21.97 4.88
C ARG A 11 -33.75 21.47 5.92
N ASP A 12 -32.62 22.15 6.00
CA ASP A 12 -31.63 21.90 7.03
C ASP A 12 -32.19 22.19 8.43
N GLY A 13 -31.68 21.46 9.42
CA GLY A 13 -32.23 21.36 10.77
C GLY A 13 -31.25 21.77 11.86
N SER A 14 -31.43 21.19 13.05
CA SER A 14 -30.60 21.46 14.23
C SER A 14 -29.82 20.24 14.71
N GLY A 15 -29.80 19.17 13.90
CA GLY A 15 -29.19 17.88 14.25
C GLY A 15 -29.97 17.06 15.26
N ARG A 16 -31.21 17.45 15.62
CA ARG A 16 -32.10 16.65 16.50
C ARG A 16 -32.83 15.60 15.67
N GLU A 17 -33.27 14.51 16.29
CA GLU A 17 -34.00 13.43 15.60
C GLU A 17 -35.22 13.92 14.80
N ASN A 18 -35.98 14.89 15.33
CA ASN A 18 -37.14 15.47 14.66
C ASN A 18 -36.83 16.67 13.74
N ALA A 19 -35.55 17.07 13.65
CA ALA A 19 -35.06 18.16 12.82
C ALA A 19 -33.57 17.90 12.49
N PRO A 20 -33.27 16.83 11.73
CA PRO A 20 -31.89 16.43 11.43
C PRO A 20 -31.22 17.47 10.54
N PHE A 21 -29.89 17.52 10.55
CA PHE A 21 -29.15 18.26 9.53
C PHE A 21 -29.36 17.62 8.15
N LYS A 22 -29.26 18.42 7.11
CA LYS A 22 -29.32 17.93 5.72
C LYS A 22 -27.96 17.44 5.23
N HIS A 23 -26.89 18.04 5.72
CA HIS A 23 -25.51 17.77 5.32
C HIS A 23 -24.71 17.18 6.47
N ILE A 24 -23.81 16.25 6.15
CA ILE A 24 -22.92 15.65 7.14
C ILE A 24 -21.95 16.70 7.67
N ASN A 25 -21.49 17.60 6.81
CA ASN A 25 -20.54 18.65 7.18
C ASN A 25 -21.14 19.67 8.18
N ASP A 26 -22.45 19.87 8.20
CA ASP A 26 -23.07 20.74 9.21
C ASP A 26 -23.07 20.10 10.60
N ALA A 27 -23.22 18.77 10.67
CA ALA A 27 -22.96 18.01 11.90
C ALA A 27 -21.48 18.07 12.29
N ALA A 28 -20.57 17.94 11.32
CA ALA A 28 -19.12 17.95 11.55
C ALA A 28 -18.61 19.27 12.14
N LYS A 29 -19.26 20.40 11.84
CA LYS A 29 -18.96 21.72 12.41
C LYS A 29 -19.34 21.87 13.88
N VAL A 30 -20.28 21.06 14.38
CA VAL A 30 -20.82 21.21 15.74
C VAL A 30 -20.51 20.05 16.67
N ALA A 31 -20.20 18.87 16.13
CA ALA A 31 -19.87 17.68 16.92
C ALA A 31 -18.69 17.95 17.87
N GLN A 32 -18.81 17.43 19.08
CA GLN A 32 -17.84 17.55 20.17
C GLN A 32 -17.41 16.15 20.66
N PRO A 33 -16.29 16.01 21.41
CA PRO A 33 -15.89 14.76 22.02
C PRO A 33 -17.05 13.99 22.69
N GLY A 34 -17.20 12.71 22.35
CA GLY A 34 -18.28 11.85 22.85
C GLY A 34 -19.61 11.96 22.07
N ASP A 35 -19.65 12.76 21.00
CA ASP A 35 -20.80 12.83 20.10
C ASP A 35 -20.81 11.71 19.06
N GLU A 36 -22.03 11.35 18.66
CA GLU A 36 -22.31 10.38 17.60
C GLU A 36 -23.16 11.06 16.52
N VAL A 37 -22.63 11.16 15.31
CA VAL A 37 -23.30 11.63 14.11
C VAL A 37 -23.89 10.43 13.36
N LEU A 38 -25.22 10.31 13.40
CA LEU A 38 -26.02 9.26 12.79
C LEU A 38 -26.55 9.72 11.44
N VAL A 39 -26.08 9.10 10.36
CA VAL A 39 -26.39 9.50 8.99
C VAL A 39 -27.37 8.51 8.35
N ALA A 40 -28.53 9.01 7.94
CA ALA A 40 -29.57 8.24 7.26
C ALA A 40 -29.17 7.84 5.83
N PRO A 41 -29.76 6.78 5.25
CA PRO A 41 -29.55 6.41 3.86
C PRO A 41 -29.75 7.57 2.88
N GLY A 42 -28.84 7.72 1.92
CA GLY A 42 -28.88 8.80 0.94
C GLY A 42 -27.53 9.05 0.30
N THR A 43 -27.52 9.90 -0.73
CA THR A 43 -26.30 10.36 -1.40
C THR A 43 -25.99 11.78 -0.97
N TYR A 44 -24.83 11.96 -0.35
CA TYR A 44 -24.29 13.19 0.20
C TYR A 44 -23.14 13.65 -0.69
N ARG A 45 -23.42 14.62 -1.57
CA ARG A 45 -22.47 15.18 -2.55
C ARG A 45 -21.70 16.34 -1.92
N GLU A 46 -20.78 16.01 -1.02
CA GLU A 46 -20.12 17.02 -0.20
C GLU A 46 -18.70 16.61 0.17
N TYR A 47 -17.95 17.57 0.71
CA TYR A 47 -16.71 17.37 1.41
C TYR A 47 -16.97 17.56 2.91
N VAL A 48 -16.77 16.51 3.69
CA VAL A 48 -16.94 16.51 5.15
C VAL A 48 -15.62 16.88 5.81
N ASN A 49 -15.64 17.97 6.56
CA ASN A 49 -14.48 18.55 7.27
C ASN A 49 -14.77 18.58 8.78
N PRO A 50 -14.41 17.54 9.54
CA PRO A 50 -14.43 17.59 10.99
C PRO A 50 -13.55 18.72 11.52
N VAL A 51 -14.11 19.60 12.36
CA VAL A 51 -13.38 20.76 12.91
C VAL A 51 -13.01 20.61 14.39
N HIS A 52 -13.49 19.54 15.04
CA HIS A 52 -13.13 19.19 16.41
C HIS A 52 -12.68 17.72 16.45
N GLY A 53 -11.61 17.45 17.20
CA GLY A 53 -11.18 16.08 17.50
C GLY A 53 -11.91 15.52 18.72
N GLY A 54 -11.93 14.20 18.85
CA GLY A 54 -12.29 13.52 20.09
C GLY A 54 -11.15 13.54 21.12
N THR A 55 -11.36 12.85 22.22
CA THR A 55 -10.30 12.54 23.21
C THR A 55 -10.06 11.03 23.29
N ASP A 56 -9.04 10.61 24.03
CA ASP A 56 -8.70 9.19 24.20
C ASP A 56 -9.85 8.35 24.79
N THR A 57 -10.72 8.97 25.60
CA THR A 57 -11.90 8.34 26.20
C THR A 57 -13.19 8.64 25.47
N ASP A 58 -13.27 9.77 24.75
CA ASP A 58 -14.50 10.29 24.15
C ASP A 58 -14.28 10.66 22.68
N ARG A 59 -14.36 9.65 21.81
CA ARG A 59 -14.28 9.77 20.35
C ARG A 59 -15.48 10.53 19.78
N ILE A 60 -15.29 11.16 18.62
CA ILE A 60 -16.42 11.60 17.79
C ILE A 60 -16.67 10.52 16.75
N THR A 61 -17.89 9.96 16.73
CA THR A 61 -18.24 8.86 15.81
C THR A 61 -19.18 9.34 14.73
N TYR A 62 -18.78 9.20 13.47
CA TYR A 62 -19.65 9.34 12.30
C TYR A 62 -20.04 7.95 11.85
N ARG A 63 -21.34 7.69 11.70
CA ARG A 63 -21.86 6.37 11.38
C ARG A 63 -23.04 6.43 10.42
N SER A 64 -22.97 5.62 9.36
CA SER A 64 -24.16 5.28 8.57
C SER A 64 -25.09 4.40 9.41
N VAL A 65 -26.35 4.80 9.59
CA VAL A 65 -27.33 4.04 10.40
C VAL A 65 -27.72 2.70 9.76
N GLN A 66 -27.54 2.58 8.45
CA GLN A 66 -27.64 1.33 7.70
C GLN A 66 -26.32 1.14 6.94
N PRO A 67 -25.57 0.05 7.18
CA PRO A 67 -24.27 -0.16 6.55
C PRO A 67 -24.30 0.07 5.04
N LEU A 68 -23.35 0.88 4.56
CA LEU A 68 -23.11 1.26 3.17
C LEU A 68 -24.25 2.02 2.47
N LYS A 69 -25.33 2.38 3.17
CA LYS A 69 -26.47 3.10 2.57
C LYS A 69 -26.37 4.63 2.61
N ALA A 70 -25.49 5.18 3.46
CA ALA A 70 -25.06 6.58 3.34
C ALA A 70 -23.84 6.64 2.42
N VAL A 71 -24.03 7.21 1.24
CA VAL A 71 -22.99 7.41 0.22
C VAL A 71 -22.47 8.84 0.32
N ILE A 72 -21.18 9.03 0.56
CA ILE A 72 -20.52 10.35 0.50
C ILE A 72 -19.67 10.38 -0.77
N THR A 73 -19.88 11.37 -1.64
CA THR A 73 -19.23 11.40 -2.95
C THR A 73 -18.64 12.75 -3.33
N GLY A 74 -17.43 12.73 -3.88
CA GLY A 74 -16.75 13.90 -4.44
C GLY A 74 -17.25 14.30 -5.83
N ALA A 75 -18.16 13.52 -6.42
CA ALA A 75 -18.68 13.74 -7.77
C ALA A 75 -20.05 14.43 -7.82
N GLU A 76 -20.36 15.04 -8.97
CA GLU A 76 -21.68 15.63 -9.29
C GLU A 76 -22.33 14.95 -10.50
N VAL A 77 -23.66 14.90 -10.53
CA VAL A 77 -24.42 14.39 -11.68
C VAL A 77 -24.41 15.40 -12.82
N LEU A 78 -24.14 14.94 -14.04
CA LEU A 78 -24.14 15.76 -15.24
C LEU A 78 -25.17 15.25 -16.26
N LYS A 79 -26.20 16.08 -16.57
CA LYS A 79 -27.37 15.71 -17.41
C LYS A 79 -27.60 16.59 -18.65
N ASN A 80 -26.74 17.56 -18.90
CA ASN A 80 -26.88 18.52 -20.01
C ASN A 80 -26.06 18.15 -21.25
N TRP A 81 -25.74 16.86 -21.42
CA TRP A 81 -24.95 16.39 -22.55
C TRP A 81 -25.67 16.62 -23.87
N GLN A 82 -24.93 17.13 -24.86
CA GLN A 82 -25.39 17.31 -26.23
C GLN A 82 -24.68 16.32 -27.15
N PRO A 83 -25.37 15.76 -28.16
CA PRO A 83 -24.71 14.96 -29.19
C PRO A 83 -23.61 15.80 -29.85
N TYR A 84 -22.40 15.23 -30.00
CA TYR A 84 -21.29 15.88 -30.69
C TYR A 84 -21.03 15.21 -32.05
N GLN A 85 -20.41 14.02 -32.04
CA GLN A 85 -20.11 13.26 -33.25
C GLN A 85 -20.02 11.76 -32.93
N GLY A 86 -20.68 10.94 -33.75
CA GLY A 86 -20.67 9.48 -33.57
C GLY A 86 -21.26 9.09 -32.22
N GLN A 87 -20.47 8.39 -31.40
CA GLN A 87 -20.84 7.94 -30.05
C GLN A 87 -20.41 8.93 -28.95
N VAL A 88 -19.79 10.05 -29.33
CA VAL A 88 -19.31 11.08 -28.41
C VAL A 88 -20.37 12.15 -28.18
N TRP A 89 -20.53 12.50 -26.90
CA TRP A 89 -21.33 13.61 -26.42
C TRP A 89 -20.44 14.66 -25.79
N VAL A 90 -20.91 15.90 -25.75
CA VAL A 90 -20.21 17.03 -25.13
C VAL A 90 -21.08 17.68 -24.06
N SER A 91 -20.47 18.08 -22.96
CA SER A 91 -21.09 18.95 -21.96
C SER A 91 -20.15 20.11 -21.62
N ARG A 92 -20.73 21.20 -21.15
CA ARG A 92 -20.03 22.43 -20.76
C ARG A 92 -20.43 22.75 -19.33
N VAL A 93 -19.42 23.01 -18.51
CA VAL A 93 -19.54 23.18 -17.07
C VAL A 93 -18.85 24.48 -16.67
N ALA A 94 -19.59 25.43 -16.10
CA ALA A 94 -19.02 26.68 -15.63
C ALA A 94 -17.96 26.43 -14.55
N ASN A 95 -16.76 27.02 -14.71
CA ASN A 95 -15.62 26.77 -13.84
C ASN A 95 -15.88 27.11 -12.37
N SER A 96 -16.84 28.00 -12.09
CA SER A 96 -17.30 28.33 -10.74
C SER A 96 -17.69 27.14 -9.86
N ILE A 97 -18.09 26.00 -10.44
CA ILE A 97 -18.42 24.79 -9.67
C ILE A 97 -17.20 24.17 -8.97
N PHE A 98 -16.01 24.39 -9.54
CA PHE A 98 -14.75 23.81 -9.07
C PHE A 98 -14.04 24.70 -8.03
N GLY A 99 -14.45 25.96 -7.89
CA GLY A 99 -13.79 26.91 -7.00
C GLY A 99 -12.30 27.05 -7.33
N ASP A 100 -11.44 26.93 -6.32
CA ASP A 100 -9.98 27.08 -6.45
C ASP A 100 -9.27 25.81 -6.95
N TYR A 101 -10.00 24.72 -7.19
CA TYR A 101 -9.45 23.43 -7.58
C TYR A 101 -10.29 22.80 -8.69
N ASN A 102 -9.81 22.89 -9.93
CA ASN A 102 -10.45 22.25 -11.08
C ASN A 102 -9.76 20.92 -11.43
N PRO A 103 -10.45 19.77 -11.24
CA PRO A 103 -9.89 18.46 -11.58
C PRO A 103 -9.51 18.34 -13.07
N TYR A 104 -10.18 19.08 -13.95
CA TYR A 104 -10.00 19.04 -15.42
C TYR A 104 -8.90 19.95 -15.94
N THR A 105 -8.17 20.63 -15.05
CA THR A 105 -6.94 21.37 -15.37
C THR A 105 -5.77 20.99 -14.47
N THR A 106 -6.00 20.17 -13.46
CA THR A 106 -4.98 19.71 -12.52
C THR A 106 -4.46 18.34 -12.95
N PHE A 107 -3.23 18.32 -13.44
CA PHE A 107 -2.53 17.08 -13.81
C PHE A 107 -2.15 16.23 -12.60
N VAL A 108 -2.11 14.92 -12.78
CA VAL A 108 -1.39 13.99 -11.91
C VAL A 108 0.10 14.12 -12.22
N MET A 109 0.85 14.62 -11.24
CA MET A 109 2.29 14.84 -11.31
C MET A 109 2.88 15.02 -9.92
N GLY A 110 4.18 14.81 -9.80
CA GLY A 110 4.93 15.09 -8.59
C GLY A 110 6.24 14.32 -8.53
N ASP A 111 6.90 14.41 -7.39
CA ASP A 111 8.11 13.67 -7.10
C ASP A 111 7.82 12.17 -7.25
N TRP A 112 8.76 11.40 -7.81
CA TRP A 112 8.61 9.98 -8.17
C TRP A 112 7.48 9.60 -9.14
N TYR A 113 6.75 10.57 -9.70
CA TYR A 113 5.88 10.31 -10.84
C TYR A 113 6.75 10.17 -12.10
N PHE A 114 6.66 9.02 -12.75
CA PHE A 114 7.52 8.66 -13.89
C PHE A 114 6.74 8.52 -15.21
N GLY A 115 5.41 8.49 -15.14
CA GLY A 115 4.54 8.50 -16.30
C GLY A 115 4.54 9.85 -17.05
N PRO A 116 3.93 9.89 -18.24
CA PRO A 116 3.65 11.15 -18.91
C PRO A 116 2.72 12.02 -18.06
N VAL A 117 2.97 13.33 -18.05
CA VAL A 117 2.12 14.32 -17.38
C VAL A 117 1.03 14.75 -18.36
N ASP A 118 0.11 13.83 -18.65
CA ASP A 118 -0.98 14.01 -19.61
C ASP A 118 -2.34 13.51 -19.09
N LYS A 119 -2.39 13.10 -17.82
CA LYS A 119 -3.60 12.71 -17.10
C LYS A 119 -3.97 13.73 -16.06
N HIS A 120 -5.26 14.01 -15.96
CA HIS A 120 -5.84 14.90 -14.99
C HIS A 120 -6.41 14.13 -13.79
N THR A 121 -6.62 14.87 -12.71
CA THR A 121 -7.36 14.41 -11.51
C THR A 121 -8.88 14.41 -11.73
N GLY A 122 -9.35 14.85 -12.91
CA GLY A 122 -10.72 14.66 -13.36
C GLY A 122 -11.05 13.21 -13.70
N ALA A 123 -12.34 12.91 -13.75
CA ALA A 123 -12.88 11.66 -14.27
C ALA A 123 -14.33 11.84 -14.71
N VAL A 124 -14.77 10.95 -15.59
CA VAL A 124 -16.17 10.79 -16.02
C VAL A 124 -16.60 9.38 -15.65
N TYR A 125 -17.82 9.25 -15.14
CA TYR A 125 -18.41 7.98 -14.74
C TYR A 125 -19.77 7.78 -15.42
N MET A 126 -20.11 6.54 -15.78
CA MET A 126 -21.46 6.16 -16.16
C MET A 126 -21.86 4.90 -15.43
N ASN A 127 -22.90 4.98 -14.58
CA ASN A 127 -23.35 3.86 -13.75
C ASN A 127 -22.18 3.24 -12.96
N ASP A 128 -21.39 4.11 -12.31
CA ASP A 128 -20.16 3.81 -11.57
C ASP A 128 -18.96 3.31 -12.40
N GLN A 129 -19.08 3.05 -13.71
CA GLN A 129 -17.93 2.77 -14.56
C GLN A 129 -17.11 4.04 -14.84
N GLN A 130 -15.86 4.09 -14.38
CA GLN A 130 -14.92 5.15 -14.71
C GLN A 130 -14.44 5.07 -16.17
N PHE A 131 -14.38 6.22 -16.83
CA PHE A 131 -13.91 6.34 -18.22
C PHE A 131 -12.41 6.65 -18.24
N TYR A 132 -11.74 6.21 -19.32
CA TYR A 132 -10.32 6.44 -19.56
C TYR A 132 -10.11 7.79 -20.21
N GLU A 133 -9.12 8.53 -19.73
CA GLU A 133 -8.79 9.83 -20.27
C GLU A 133 -8.02 9.70 -21.59
N THR A 134 -8.30 10.56 -22.55
CA THR A 134 -7.55 10.64 -23.81
C THR A 134 -6.84 11.97 -23.92
N THR A 135 -5.67 11.99 -24.56
CA THR A 135 -4.90 13.22 -24.79
C THR A 135 -5.40 14.04 -25.98
N SER A 136 -6.30 13.49 -26.79
CA SER A 136 -6.92 14.17 -27.92
C SER A 136 -8.40 13.82 -28.09
N LEU A 137 -9.18 14.77 -28.61
CA LEU A 137 -10.57 14.52 -28.99
C LEU A 137 -10.70 13.44 -30.08
N ALA A 138 -9.70 13.30 -30.95
CA ALA A 138 -9.68 12.28 -31.98
C ALA A 138 -9.65 10.86 -31.37
N ASP A 139 -8.81 10.65 -30.36
CA ASP A 139 -8.75 9.36 -29.65
C ASP A 139 -10.04 9.09 -28.85
N CYS A 140 -10.68 10.13 -28.31
CA CYS A 140 -12.00 10.00 -27.68
C CYS A 140 -13.08 9.56 -28.69
N LEU A 141 -13.02 10.07 -29.93
CA LEU A 141 -13.95 9.70 -31.01
C LEU A 141 -13.73 8.27 -31.49
N GLU A 142 -12.47 7.86 -31.67
CA GLU A 142 -12.10 6.51 -32.10
C GLU A 142 -12.34 5.47 -31.00
N ALA A 143 -12.09 5.84 -29.74
CA ALA A 143 -12.21 5.00 -28.56
C ALA A 143 -11.51 3.64 -28.67
N PRO A 144 -10.20 3.60 -28.98
CA PRO A 144 -9.46 2.36 -29.07
C PRO A 144 -9.33 1.69 -27.69
N ILE A 145 -9.26 0.36 -27.71
CA ILE A 145 -8.91 -0.41 -26.52
C ILE A 145 -7.52 0.02 -26.04
N TYR A 146 -7.43 0.41 -24.77
CA TYR A 146 -6.16 0.65 -24.10
C TYR A 146 -5.55 -0.68 -23.64
N ALA A 147 -4.71 -1.26 -24.50
CA ALA A 147 -4.18 -2.61 -24.33
C ALA A 147 -3.33 -2.85 -23.06
N ARG A 148 -2.96 -1.77 -22.35
CA ARG A 148 -2.19 -1.82 -21.09
C ARG A 148 -3.07 -1.95 -19.85
N SER A 149 -4.34 -1.54 -19.92
CA SER A 149 -5.28 -1.69 -18.82
C SER A 149 -5.45 -3.16 -18.45
N TRP A 150 -5.68 -3.44 -17.17
CA TRP A 150 -6.04 -4.79 -16.71
C TRP A 150 -7.52 -5.09 -17.04
N GLU A 151 -8.30 -4.03 -17.26
CA GLU A 151 -9.72 -4.02 -17.64
C GLU A 151 -9.94 -3.61 -19.11
N ARG A 152 -9.20 -4.22 -20.04
CA ARG A 152 -9.13 -3.82 -21.46
C ARG A 152 -10.49 -3.60 -22.12
N ASP A 153 -11.47 -4.48 -21.87
CA ASP A 153 -12.78 -4.40 -22.52
C ASP A 153 -13.59 -3.17 -22.06
N LYS A 154 -13.34 -2.67 -20.84
CA LYS A 154 -13.94 -1.44 -20.31
C LYS A 154 -13.22 -0.19 -20.82
N SER A 155 -12.02 -0.33 -21.38
CA SER A 155 -11.20 0.81 -21.77
C SER A 155 -11.69 1.60 -22.98
N ILE A 156 -12.74 1.13 -23.67
CA ILE A 156 -13.39 1.83 -24.78
C ILE A 156 -14.25 3.02 -24.32
N TYR A 157 -14.59 3.10 -23.04
CA TYR A 157 -15.25 4.29 -22.50
C TYR A 157 -14.21 5.38 -22.29
N LYS A 158 -14.24 6.40 -23.15
CA LYS A 158 -13.22 7.46 -23.22
C LYS A 158 -13.78 8.83 -22.88
N TRP A 159 -12.95 9.70 -22.32
CA TRP A 159 -13.27 11.11 -22.17
C TRP A 159 -12.07 12.01 -22.50
N TYR A 160 -12.36 13.24 -22.92
CA TYR A 160 -11.41 14.30 -23.22
C TYR A 160 -11.93 15.62 -22.64
N THR A 161 -11.05 16.54 -22.25
CA THR A 161 -11.43 17.87 -21.79
C THR A 161 -10.57 18.98 -22.38
N GLU A 162 -11.18 20.15 -22.50
CA GLU A 162 -10.51 21.41 -22.84
C GLU A 162 -11.17 22.57 -22.07
N GLN A 163 -10.49 23.71 -22.03
CA GLN A 163 -10.98 24.91 -21.36
C GLN A 163 -11.46 25.95 -22.38
N ASP A 164 -12.70 26.39 -22.26
CA ASP A 164 -13.22 27.53 -23.00
C ASP A 164 -13.01 28.82 -22.20
N THR A 165 -11.91 29.49 -22.50
CA THR A 165 -11.52 30.75 -21.83
C THR A 165 -12.45 31.93 -22.13
N ALA A 166 -13.24 31.89 -23.20
CA ALA A 166 -14.15 32.99 -23.55
C ALA A 166 -15.42 32.97 -22.68
N THR A 167 -15.82 31.78 -22.24
CA THR A 167 -17.03 31.56 -21.43
C THR A 167 -16.73 31.14 -19.99
N ASP A 168 -15.45 30.92 -19.66
CA ASP A 168 -15.00 30.40 -18.36
C ASP A 168 -15.65 29.05 -18.02
N GLU A 169 -15.59 28.13 -18.98
CA GLU A 169 -16.19 26.80 -18.89
C GLU A 169 -15.15 25.70 -19.13
N THR A 170 -15.29 24.61 -18.38
CA THR A 170 -14.68 23.32 -18.70
C THR A 170 -15.59 22.60 -19.69
N VAL A 171 -15.03 22.20 -20.83
CA VAL A 171 -15.72 21.40 -21.85
C VAL A 171 -15.28 19.95 -21.72
N ILE A 172 -16.24 19.04 -21.61
CA ILE A 172 -16.00 17.61 -21.44
C ILE A 172 -16.65 16.87 -22.59
N TYR A 173 -15.86 16.08 -23.31
CA TYR A 173 -16.30 15.15 -24.33
C TYR A 173 -16.19 13.73 -23.79
N ALA A 174 -17.18 12.89 -24.02
CA ALA A 174 -17.13 11.49 -23.60
C ALA A 174 -17.81 10.56 -24.59
N ASN A 175 -17.19 9.41 -24.83
CA ASN A 175 -17.69 8.36 -25.69
C ASN A 175 -18.52 7.35 -24.87
N PHE A 176 -19.84 7.42 -25.01
CA PHE A 176 -20.78 6.62 -24.23
C PHE A 176 -21.15 5.29 -24.89
N GLN A 177 -20.44 4.88 -25.95
CA GLN A 177 -20.63 3.61 -26.64
C GLN A 177 -22.11 3.35 -27.02
N GLY A 178 -22.77 4.40 -27.52
CA GLY A 178 -24.14 4.35 -28.03
C GLY A 178 -25.22 4.58 -26.98
N GLN A 179 -24.86 4.67 -25.70
CA GLN A 179 -25.78 4.99 -24.61
C GLN A 179 -26.10 6.48 -24.58
N ASN A 180 -27.29 6.82 -24.08
CA ASN A 180 -27.72 8.21 -23.92
C ASN A 180 -27.34 8.70 -22.50
N PRO A 181 -26.32 9.56 -22.35
CA PRO A 181 -25.83 9.98 -21.04
C PRO A 181 -26.86 10.76 -20.21
N ASN A 182 -27.90 11.32 -20.85
CA ASN A 182 -28.95 12.02 -20.12
C ASN A 182 -29.97 11.06 -19.49
N GLN A 183 -30.00 9.79 -19.93
CA GLN A 183 -30.84 8.73 -19.37
C GLN A 183 -30.08 7.89 -18.33
N GLU A 184 -28.77 7.74 -18.47
CA GLU A 184 -27.90 7.02 -17.54
C GLU A 184 -27.47 7.86 -16.33
N MET A 185 -26.92 7.24 -15.27
CA MET A 185 -26.29 7.97 -14.17
C MET A 185 -24.87 8.39 -14.58
N VAL A 186 -24.75 9.58 -15.16
CA VAL A 186 -23.44 10.15 -15.51
C VAL A 186 -22.98 11.14 -14.46
N GLU A 187 -21.77 10.92 -13.95
CA GLU A 187 -21.16 11.74 -12.92
C GLU A 187 -19.77 12.21 -13.33
N ILE A 188 -19.34 13.34 -12.75
CA ILE A 188 -18.03 13.92 -12.98
C ILE A 188 -17.35 14.23 -11.65
N ASN A 189 -16.03 14.03 -11.55
CA ASN A 189 -15.28 14.46 -10.35
C ASN A 189 -15.36 15.98 -10.18
N VAL A 190 -15.57 16.44 -8.94
CA VAL A 190 -15.58 17.87 -8.61
C VAL A 190 -14.66 18.16 -7.42
N ARG A 191 -14.77 17.36 -6.36
CA ARG A 191 -14.06 17.59 -5.09
C ARG A 191 -12.78 16.76 -5.00
N ARG A 192 -11.73 17.37 -4.43
CA ARG A 192 -10.44 16.72 -4.18
C ARG A 192 -10.52 15.63 -3.12
N ASN A 193 -11.16 15.92 -1.99
CA ASN A 193 -11.31 15.03 -0.84
C ASN A 193 -12.80 14.89 -0.48
N VAL A 194 -13.15 13.82 0.23
CA VAL A 194 -14.55 13.49 0.58
C VAL A 194 -14.77 13.52 2.09
N PHE A 195 -13.91 12.88 2.88
CA PHE A 195 -13.96 12.93 4.34
C PHE A 195 -12.56 13.11 4.92
N MET A 196 -12.15 14.34 5.15
CA MET A 196 -10.79 14.64 5.63
C MET A 196 -10.80 15.99 6.34
N PRO A 197 -10.18 16.16 7.52
CA PRO A 197 -10.12 17.47 8.16
C PRO A 197 -9.15 18.39 7.40
N GLN A 198 -9.49 19.68 7.32
CA GLN A 198 -8.59 20.69 6.75
C GLN A 198 -7.42 21.00 7.68
N GLU A 199 -7.68 21.00 8.98
CA GLU A 199 -6.67 21.23 10.03
C GLU A 199 -6.04 19.91 10.46
N ASN A 200 -4.78 19.98 10.90
CA ASN A 200 -4.08 18.85 11.52
C ASN A 200 -4.58 18.62 12.96
N GLY A 201 -4.26 17.47 13.55
CA GLY A 201 -4.50 17.21 14.98
C GLY A 201 -5.98 17.10 15.36
N ILE A 202 -6.84 16.80 14.39
CA ILE A 202 -8.25 16.47 14.64
C ILE A 202 -8.32 15.00 15.05
N ASP A 203 -7.93 14.71 16.29
CA ASP A 203 -7.70 13.34 16.78
C ASP A 203 -8.99 12.54 17.02
N ASN A 204 -8.84 11.22 17.21
CA ASN A 204 -9.83 10.34 17.81
C ASN A 204 -11.23 10.37 17.15
N ILE A 205 -11.25 10.42 15.81
CA ILE A 205 -12.48 10.28 15.01
C ILE A 205 -12.72 8.81 14.64
N THR A 206 -13.98 8.39 14.66
CA THR A 206 -14.41 7.11 14.07
C THR A 206 -15.30 7.39 12.87
N VAL A 207 -15.01 6.78 11.73
CA VAL A 207 -15.83 6.79 10.51
C VAL A 207 -16.26 5.36 10.21
N SER A 208 -17.56 5.09 10.29
CA SER A 208 -18.07 3.71 10.26
C SER A 208 -19.24 3.52 9.30
N GLY A 209 -19.16 2.48 8.46
CA GLY A 209 -20.31 1.98 7.70
C GLY A 209 -20.68 2.79 6.46
N PHE A 210 -19.81 3.68 5.97
CA PHE A 210 -20.11 4.54 4.81
C PHE A 210 -19.68 3.91 3.49
N ASN A 211 -20.36 4.28 2.41
CA ASN A 211 -19.76 4.22 1.08
C ASN A 211 -19.15 5.60 0.79
N VAL A 212 -17.84 5.68 0.61
CA VAL A 212 -17.09 6.92 0.33
C VAL A 212 -16.45 6.76 -1.04
N ASN A 213 -16.86 7.56 -2.03
CA ASN A 213 -16.40 7.34 -3.40
C ASN A 213 -16.12 8.61 -4.22
N LYS A 214 -15.41 8.41 -5.33
CA LYS A 214 -15.16 9.39 -6.41
C LYS A 214 -14.50 10.66 -5.91
N ALA A 215 -13.17 10.66 -5.90
CA ALA A 215 -12.38 11.80 -5.44
C ALA A 215 -11.29 12.17 -6.44
N ALA A 216 -11.11 13.46 -6.65
CA ALA A 216 -10.03 14.01 -7.46
C ALA A 216 -8.77 14.25 -6.62
N THR A 217 -8.26 13.22 -5.93
CA THR A 217 -7.03 13.35 -5.13
C THR A 217 -5.81 13.56 -6.03
N THR A 218 -4.75 14.16 -5.48
CA THR A 218 -3.49 14.36 -6.23
C THR A 218 -2.47 13.26 -5.95
N TRP A 219 -1.42 13.19 -6.79
CA TRP A 219 -0.28 12.30 -6.57
C TRP A 219 0.35 12.56 -5.19
N ALA A 220 0.54 11.50 -4.42
CA ALA A 220 0.86 11.57 -2.99
C ALA A 220 2.25 10.97 -2.63
N PRO A 221 3.37 11.57 -3.09
CA PRO A 221 4.70 11.08 -2.78
C PRO A 221 5.13 11.41 -1.35
N PRO A 222 6.14 10.70 -0.80
CA PRO A 222 6.51 10.76 0.60
C PRO A 222 6.93 12.15 1.07
N ALA A 223 7.70 12.91 0.27
CA ALA A 223 8.22 14.20 0.69
C ALA A 223 7.17 15.35 0.69
N SER A 224 5.94 15.07 0.25
CA SER A 224 4.91 16.06 -0.05
C SER A 224 3.70 15.98 0.88
N TYR A 225 2.73 16.87 0.72
CA TYR A 225 1.39 16.66 1.27
C TYR A 225 0.78 15.40 0.64
N GLN A 226 0.36 14.47 1.47
CA GLN A 226 -0.31 13.25 1.02
C GLN A 226 -1.79 13.35 1.32
N ASP A 227 -2.55 13.83 0.34
CA ASP A 227 -4.01 13.79 0.45
C ASP A 227 -4.57 12.42 0.06
N GLY A 228 -5.83 12.20 0.42
CA GLY A 228 -6.58 11.00 0.06
C GLY A 228 -8.06 11.31 0.02
N MET A 229 -8.87 10.37 -0.46
CA MET A 229 -10.31 10.54 -0.47
C MET A 229 -10.86 10.66 0.96
N ILE A 230 -10.31 9.84 1.86
CA ILE A 230 -10.57 9.86 3.29
C ILE A 230 -9.23 9.78 4.06
N GLY A 231 -9.12 10.47 5.19
CA GLY A 231 -7.92 10.38 6.01
C GLY A 231 -7.95 11.24 7.28
N PRO A 232 -7.03 10.98 8.21
CA PRO A 232 -6.96 11.64 9.51
C PRO A 232 -6.21 12.99 9.46
N HIS A 233 -5.45 13.24 8.38
CA HIS A 233 -4.61 14.41 8.13
C HIS A 233 -3.73 14.79 9.34
N TRP A 234 -2.62 14.07 9.52
CA TRP A 234 -1.62 14.37 10.56
C TRP A 234 -2.24 14.52 11.96
N SER A 235 -2.86 13.44 12.43
CA SER A 235 -3.53 13.36 13.72
C SER A 235 -3.29 11.99 14.35
N LYS A 236 -3.98 11.70 15.45
CA LYS A 236 -3.84 10.45 16.20
C LYS A 236 -5.17 9.72 16.40
N GLY A 237 -5.11 8.40 16.42
CA GLY A 237 -6.15 7.57 17.01
C GLY A 237 -7.42 7.39 16.18
N TRP A 238 -7.43 7.75 14.89
CA TRP A 238 -8.58 7.50 14.02
C TRP A 238 -8.93 6.02 13.85
N ILE A 239 -10.22 5.76 13.64
CA ILE A 239 -10.75 4.46 13.22
C ILE A 239 -11.56 4.65 11.94
N ILE A 240 -11.18 3.96 10.86
CA ILE A 240 -12.01 3.87 9.64
C ILE A 240 -12.40 2.40 9.51
N GLU A 241 -13.70 2.13 9.59
CA GLU A 241 -14.18 0.75 9.65
C GLU A 241 -15.49 0.48 8.91
N ASP A 242 -15.65 -0.74 8.41
CA ASP A 242 -16.89 -1.20 7.76
C ASP A 242 -17.29 -0.32 6.55
N CYS A 243 -16.32 0.30 5.88
CA CYS A 243 -16.54 1.24 4.79
C CYS A 243 -16.27 0.60 3.41
N ASP A 244 -17.00 1.07 2.40
CA ASP A 244 -16.68 0.85 0.99
C ASP A 244 -16.01 2.12 0.45
N ILE A 245 -14.79 2.01 -0.06
CA ILE A 245 -13.92 3.14 -0.42
C ILE A 245 -13.45 2.93 -1.85
N SER A 246 -13.94 3.75 -2.78
CA SER A 246 -13.62 3.53 -4.20
C SER A 246 -13.52 4.74 -5.12
N HIS A 247 -12.90 4.53 -6.28
CA HIS A 247 -12.83 5.53 -7.36
C HIS A 247 -12.04 6.79 -6.99
N SER A 248 -10.95 6.63 -6.23
CA SER A 248 -10.01 7.73 -6.01
C SER A 248 -9.03 7.86 -7.17
N ARG A 249 -8.80 9.08 -7.65
CA ARG A 249 -7.85 9.30 -8.76
C ARG A 249 -6.40 9.05 -8.40
N CYS A 250 -6.06 9.09 -7.12
CA CYS A 250 -4.79 8.64 -6.60
C CYS A 250 -5.06 7.76 -5.37
N ALA A 251 -4.85 8.26 -4.16
CA ALA A 251 -4.97 7.46 -2.93
C ALA A 251 -6.42 7.39 -2.40
N GLY A 252 -6.87 6.19 -2.04
CA GLY A 252 -8.14 5.96 -1.33
C GLY A 252 -8.09 6.51 0.10
N ILE A 253 -7.39 5.79 0.98
CA ILE A 253 -7.13 6.23 2.36
C ILE A 253 -5.74 6.85 2.44
N SER A 254 -5.63 8.08 2.95
CA SER A 254 -4.33 8.64 3.32
C SER A 254 -4.15 8.59 4.83
N LEU A 255 -3.06 7.97 5.30
CA LEU A 255 -2.45 8.09 6.62
C LEU A 255 -1.17 8.94 6.56
N GLY A 256 -1.04 9.75 5.51
CA GLY A 256 0.20 10.44 5.19
C GLY A 256 0.44 11.74 5.94
N LYS A 257 1.55 12.38 5.59
CA LYS A 257 2.00 13.60 6.25
C LYS A 257 1.26 14.85 5.77
N TYR A 258 1.22 15.83 6.66
CA TYR A 258 0.82 17.21 6.40
C TYR A 258 1.65 17.89 5.30
N ARG A 259 1.15 19.02 4.80
CA ARG A 259 1.88 19.88 3.87
C ARG A 259 2.97 20.68 4.58
N ASP A 260 4.21 20.50 4.14
CA ASP A 260 5.34 21.35 4.56
C ASP A 260 5.80 22.23 3.38
N PRO A 261 5.49 23.54 3.36
CA PRO A 261 5.79 24.41 2.22
C PRO A 261 7.26 24.49 1.82
N VAL A 262 8.20 24.08 2.69
CA VAL A 262 9.63 24.06 2.40
C VAL A 262 10.06 22.77 1.70
N ASN A 263 9.29 21.70 1.84
CA ASN A 263 9.64 20.35 1.38
C ASN A 263 8.68 19.81 0.29
N ASP A 264 7.46 20.33 0.23
CA ASP A 264 6.36 19.89 -0.62
C ASP A 264 6.72 19.92 -2.11
N GLN A 265 6.73 18.74 -2.75
CA GLN A 265 7.04 18.55 -4.18
C GLN A 265 8.33 19.25 -4.61
N TYR A 266 9.36 19.23 -3.74
CA TYR A 266 10.52 20.10 -3.89
C TYR A 266 11.28 19.80 -5.19
N PHE A 267 11.50 18.53 -5.53
CA PHE A 267 12.22 18.21 -6.75
C PHE A 267 11.44 18.68 -7.99
N THR A 268 10.14 18.43 -8.01
CA THR A 268 9.23 18.82 -9.09
C THR A 268 9.20 20.32 -9.35
N TYR A 269 9.35 21.17 -8.33
CA TYR A 269 9.28 22.64 -8.53
C TYR A 269 10.62 23.38 -8.45
N LYS A 270 11.62 22.80 -7.78
CA LYS A 270 12.92 23.46 -7.56
C LYS A 270 14.06 22.79 -8.30
N HIS A 271 13.97 21.49 -8.56
CA HIS A 271 14.94 20.70 -9.34
C HIS A 271 16.39 20.61 -8.79
N VAL A 272 16.71 21.28 -7.68
CA VAL A 272 18.11 21.40 -7.19
C VAL A 272 18.54 20.33 -6.17
N LYS A 273 17.58 19.62 -5.56
CA LYS A 273 17.84 18.49 -4.65
C LYS A 273 17.06 17.27 -5.14
N SER A 274 17.64 16.08 -5.00
CA SER A 274 16.95 14.85 -5.37
C SER A 274 15.74 14.59 -4.46
N PRO A 275 14.71 13.89 -4.96
CA PRO A 275 13.58 13.47 -4.15
C PRO A 275 14.01 12.72 -2.88
N THR A 276 14.98 11.79 -2.99
CA THR A 276 15.56 11.03 -1.85
C THR A 276 16.17 11.93 -0.78
N GLN A 277 16.85 13.03 -1.14
CA GLN A 277 17.33 13.99 -0.14
C GLN A 277 16.16 14.66 0.59
N MET A 278 15.05 14.89 -0.11
CA MET A 278 13.88 15.57 0.44
C MET A 278 13.02 14.65 1.31
N GLU A 279 13.12 13.34 1.15
CA GLU A 279 12.60 12.37 2.11
C GLU A 279 13.32 12.48 3.46
N ARG A 280 14.67 12.45 3.48
CA ARG A 280 15.44 12.62 4.72
C ARG A 280 15.12 13.95 5.41
N ASP A 281 15.04 15.04 4.64
CA ASP A 281 14.67 16.34 5.19
C ASP A 281 13.24 16.29 5.79
N ALA A 282 12.29 15.56 5.17
CA ALA A 282 10.94 15.36 5.71
C ALA A 282 10.92 14.62 7.06
N VAL A 283 11.78 13.60 7.25
CA VAL A 283 11.89 12.86 8.52
C VAL A 283 12.31 13.81 9.65
N CYS A 284 13.45 14.49 9.47
CA CYS A 284 13.98 15.43 10.44
C CYS A 284 13.00 16.57 10.73
N ARG A 285 12.32 17.07 9.69
CA ARG A 285 11.34 18.16 9.84
C ARG A 285 10.07 17.72 10.54
N GLY A 286 9.61 16.50 10.27
CA GLY A 286 8.48 15.91 10.98
C GLY A 286 8.70 15.90 12.49
N GLN A 287 9.91 15.57 12.96
CA GLN A 287 10.23 15.61 14.40
C GLN A 287 10.05 17.01 15.00
N TYR A 288 10.55 18.06 14.33
CA TYR A 288 10.35 19.44 14.77
C TYR A 288 8.86 19.84 14.78
N HIS A 289 8.06 19.25 13.88
CA HIS A 289 6.63 19.50 13.76
C HIS A 289 5.75 18.51 14.55
N GLY A 290 6.35 17.80 15.52
CA GLY A 290 5.61 16.99 16.47
C GLY A 290 5.31 15.57 16.03
N TRP A 291 6.02 15.02 15.03
CA TRP A 291 6.01 13.59 14.71
C TRP A 291 6.67 12.78 15.83
N LEU A 292 5.88 12.53 16.86
CA LEU A 292 6.23 11.79 18.06
C LEU A 292 5.15 10.72 18.30
N LYS A 293 5.52 9.61 18.93
CA LYS A 293 4.58 8.52 19.30
C LYS A 293 3.36 9.05 20.08
N GLU A 294 3.55 10.12 20.84
CA GLU A 294 2.49 10.72 21.63
C GLU A 294 1.42 11.43 20.78
N ASN A 295 1.76 11.90 19.58
CA ASN A 295 0.95 12.87 18.84
C ASN A 295 0.40 12.39 17.50
N ILE A 296 1.01 11.38 16.88
CA ILE A 296 0.71 10.98 15.48
C ILE A 296 0.56 9.47 15.37
N GLY A 297 -0.36 9.03 14.51
CA GLY A 297 -0.57 7.62 14.17
C GLY A 297 -1.55 6.91 15.10
N HIS A 298 -1.27 5.65 15.43
CA HIS A 298 -2.17 4.79 16.23
C HIS A 298 -3.56 4.64 15.59
N HIS A 299 -3.60 4.61 14.26
CA HIS A 299 -4.85 4.48 13.52
C HIS A 299 -5.28 3.03 13.43
N ILE A 300 -6.58 2.80 13.24
CA ILE A 300 -7.12 1.47 12.95
C ILE A 300 -7.91 1.55 11.64
N ILE A 301 -7.46 0.82 10.63
CA ILE A 301 -8.18 0.64 9.37
C ILE A 301 -8.65 -0.79 9.31
N ARG A 302 -9.97 -1.03 9.35
CA ARG A 302 -10.47 -2.40 9.40
C ARG A 302 -11.80 -2.70 8.75
N ARG A 303 -11.95 -3.91 8.21
CA ARG A 303 -13.20 -4.38 7.59
C ARG A 303 -13.68 -3.44 6.48
N CYS A 304 -12.76 -2.80 5.79
CA CYS A 304 -13.07 -1.96 4.64
C CYS A 304 -12.92 -2.76 3.34
N ASN A 305 -13.74 -2.40 2.36
CA ASN A 305 -13.56 -2.78 0.97
C ASN A 305 -12.96 -1.58 0.22
N ILE A 306 -11.72 -1.68 -0.25
CA ILE A 306 -10.96 -0.55 -0.81
C ILE A 306 -10.58 -0.89 -2.24
N HIS A 307 -11.13 -0.17 -3.22
CA HIS A 307 -10.96 -0.59 -4.61
C HIS A 307 -11.01 0.51 -5.67
N HIS A 308 -10.52 0.20 -6.88
CA HIS A 308 -10.57 1.11 -8.02
C HIS A 308 -9.93 2.47 -7.70
N CYS A 309 -8.77 2.44 -7.06
CA CYS A 309 -7.95 3.63 -6.77
C CYS A 309 -6.68 3.57 -7.62
N GLU A 310 -6.29 4.68 -8.24
CA GLU A 310 -5.28 4.63 -9.30
C GLU A 310 -3.83 4.87 -8.84
N GLN A 311 -3.63 5.24 -7.57
CA GLN A 311 -2.30 5.27 -6.95
C GLN A 311 -2.21 4.21 -5.84
N ASP A 312 -2.96 4.39 -4.75
CA ASP A 312 -2.92 3.48 -3.60
C ASP A 312 -4.32 3.19 -3.06
N GLY A 313 -4.50 1.99 -2.50
CA GLY A 313 -5.63 1.74 -1.60
C GLY A 313 -5.43 2.50 -0.28
N ILE A 314 -4.27 2.32 0.34
CA ILE A 314 -3.83 3.02 1.55
C ILE A 314 -2.42 3.58 1.34
N VAL A 315 -2.24 4.88 1.51
CA VAL A 315 -0.93 5.55 1.45
C VAL A 315 -0.55 6.15 2.80
N GLY A 316 0.74 6.23 3.14
CA GLY A 316 1.16 7.11 4.22
C GLY A 316 2.65 7.16 4.51
N ARG A 317 3.24 8.35 4.54
CA ARG A 317 4.52 8.65 5.17
C ARG A 317 4.30 9.25 6.55
N GLN A 318 5.00 8.74 7.56
CA GLN A 318 5.05 9.23 8.96
C GLN A 318 3.71 9.21 9.72
N GLY A 319 2.60 9.66 9.12
CA GLY A 319 1.31 9.80 9.78
C GLY A 319 0.68 8.47 10.21
N GLY A 320 1.11 7.34 9.64
CA GLY A 320 0.55 6.02 9.95
C GLY A 320 1.35 5.18 10.95
N VAL A 321 2.39 5.70 11.60
CA VAL A 321 3.16 4.98 12.64
C VAL A 321 2.25 4.35 13.71
N PHE A 322 2.63 3.21 14.26
CA PHE A 322 1.92 2.49 15.33
C PHE A 322 0.48 2.05 14.98
N SER A 323 0.11 2.07 13.70
CA SER A 323 -1.26 1.77 13.25
C SER A 323 -1.49 0.27 13.08
N LEU A 324 -2.78 -0.11 13.10
CA LEU A 324 -3.26 -1.44 12.80
C LEU A 324 -4.11 -1.40 11.52
N ILE A 325 -3.70 -2.16 10.51
CA ILE A 325 -4.43 -2.33 9.25
C ILE A 325 -4.87 -3.79 9.17
N GLU A 326 -6.16 -4.07 9.40
CA GLU A 326 -6.64 -5.44 9.51
C GLU A 326 -7.98 -5.75 8.88
N ASP A 327 -8.19 -7.00 8.45
CA ASP A 327 -9.48 -7.48 7.97
C ASP A 327 -10.03 -6.69 6.76
N ASN A 328 -9.17 -6.08 5.94
CA ASN A 328 -9.57 -5.32 4.75
C ASN A 328 -9.46 -6.18 3.48
N HIS A 329 -10.36 -5.94 2.53
CA HIS A 329 -10.21 -6.39 1.14
C HIS A 329 -9.75 -5.20 0.30
N ILE A 330 -8.56 -5.29 -0.28
CA ILE A 330 -7.95 -4.23 -1.09
C ILE A 330 -7.72 -4.78 -2.49
N HIS A 331 -8.37 -4.20 -3.49
CA HIS A 331 -8.30 -4.74 -4.84
C HIS A 331 -8.49 -3.71 -5.95
N ASP A 332 -8.13 -4.06 -7.18
CA ASP A 332 -8.21 -3.16 -8.33
C ASP A 332 -7.45 -1.84 -8.13
N ILE A 333 -6.19 -1.93 -7.69
CA ILE A 333 -5.36 -0.76 -7.42
C ILE A 333 -4.39 -0.54 -8.58
N ASN A 334 -4.53 0.62 -9.21
CA ASN A 334 -3.84 1.03 -10.44
C ASN A 334 -4.22 0.20 -11.69
N ASN A 335 -5.39 -0.43 -11.73
CA ASN A 335 -5.77 -1.35 -12.82
C ASN A 335 -6.09 -0.66 -14.16
N MET A 336 -6.41 0.64 -14.17
CA MET A 336 -6.52 1.37 -15.43
C MET A 336 -5.16 1.55 -16.12
N GLN A 337 -4.06 1.49 -15.34
CA GLN A 337 -2.68 1.65 -15.81
C GLN A 337 -2.45 2.98 -16.54
N GLU A 338 -3.20 4.03 -16.19
CA GLU A 338 -3.01 5.38 -16.71
C GLU A 338 -1.93 6.16 -15.97
N LEU A 339 -1.60 5.75 -14.74
CA LEU A 339 -0.62 6.39 -13.87
C LEU A 339 0.59 5.49 -13.66
N ALA A 340 1.77 6.09 -13.55
CA ALA A 340 3.03 5.38 -13.33
C ALA A 340 3.98 6.20 -12.47
N GLY A 341 4.60 5.53 -11.50
CA GLY A 341 5.59 6.13 -10.63
C GLY A 341 5.87 5.25 -9.42
N ALA A 342 6.93 5.57 -8.71
CA ALA A 342 7.38 4.84 -7.53
C ALA A 342 6.53 5.13 -6.29
N GLU A 343 5.19 5.20 -6.40
CA GLU A 343 4.28 5.45 -5.27
C GLU A 343 2.97 4.64 -5.37
N ILE A 344 2.97 3.48 -6.04
CA ILE A 344 1.76 2.71 -6.34
C ILE A 344 1.79 1.35 -5.61
N ALA A 345 0.86 1.11 -4.70
CA ALA A 345 0.58 -0.20 -4.12
C ALA A 345 -0.83 -0.29 -3.52
N GLY A 346 -1.34 -1.50 -3.26
CA GLY A 346 -2.53 -1.69 -2.43
C GLY A 346 -2.38 -0.98 -1.08
N ILE A 347 -1.24 -1.19 -0.42
CA ILE A 347 -0.79 -0.42 0.75
C ILE A 347 0.64 0.07 0.50
N LYS A 348 0.88 1.39 0.46
CA LYS A 348 2.22 1.97 0.49
C LYS A 348 2.46 2.78 1.75
N MET A 349 3.43 2.37 2.57
CA MET A 349 3.75 3.02 3.83
C MET A 349 5.24 3.36 3.92
N HIS A 350 5.55 4.62 4.23
CA HIS A 350 6.90 5.07 4.58
C HIS A 350 6.97 5.39 6.07
N ALA A 351 8.08 4.99 6.71
CA ALA A 351 8.19 5.01 8.17
C ALA A 351 7.02 4.27 8.82
N ALA A 352 6.83 3.01 8.41
CA ALA A 352 5.82 2.10 8.94
C ALA A 352 6.19 1.58 10.36
N ILE A 353 6.70 2.46 11.22
CA ILE A 353 7.26 2.09 12.52
C ILE A 353 6.18 1.44 13.38
N ASP A 354 6.46 0.23 13.88
CA ASP A 354 5.54 -0.59 14.69
C ASP A 354 4.13 -0.76 14.06
N VAL A 355 4.01 -0.67 12.74
CA VAL A 355 2.72 -0.89 12.05
C VAL A 355 2.45 -2.39 11.94
N ILE A 356 1.22 -2.80 12.27
CA ILE A 356 0.75 -4.18 12.08
C ILE A 356 -0.21 -4.22 10.90
N ILE A 357 0.14 -4.97 9.86
CA ILE A 357 -0.69 -5.23 8.69
C ILE A 357 -1.10 -6.70 8.74
N ARG A 358 -2.36 -6.99 9.11
CA ARG A 358 -2.78 -8.38 9.34
C ARG A 358 -4.14 -8.78 8.80
N ARG A 359 -4.28 -10.03 8.36
CA ARG A 359 -5.58 -10.57 7.91
C ARG A 359 -6.23 -9.71 6.83
N ASN A 360 -5.46 -9.19 5.88
CA ASN A 360 -6.01 -8.51 4.71
C ASN A 360 -5.99 -9.48 3.52
N HIS A 361 -6.95 -9.31 2.62
CA HIS A 361 -6.92 -9.91 1.28
C HIS A 361 -6.57 -8.82 0.27
N ILE A 362 -5.42 -8.97 -0.39
CA ILE A 362 -4.89 -7.97 -1.32
C ILE A 362 -4.65 -8.63 -2.67
N ASN A 363 -5.49 -8.29 -3.65
CA ASN A 363 -5.45 -8.89 -4.98
C ASN A 363 -5.68 -7.89 -6.09
N ASP A 364 -5.35 -8.28 -7.33
CA ASP A 364 -5.54 -7.43 -8.51
C ASP A 364 -4.96 -6.02 -8.32
N CYS A 365 -3.81 -5.93 -7.65
CA CYS A 365 -3.06 -4.69 -7.47
C CYS A 365 -1.76 -4.75 -8.27
N THR A 366 -1.31 -3.63 -8.82
CA THR A 366 0.05 -3.56 -9.41
C THR A 366 1.08 -4.05 -8.41
N MET A 367 0.96 -3.69 -7.13
CA MET A 367 1.73 -4.25 -6.03
C MET A 367 0.84 -4.38 -4.80
N GLY A 368 1.02 -5.42 -4.00
CA GLY A 368 0.21 -5.65 -2.79
C GLY A 368 0.55 -4.68 -1.65
N ILE A 369 1.69 -4.91 -0.98
CA ILE A 369 2.18 -4.10 0.15
C ILE A 369 3.58 -3.59 -0.17
N TRP A 370 3.81 -2.29 0.00
CA TRP A 370 5.12 -1.66 -0.08
C TRP A 370 5.44 -0.90 1.21
N THR A 371 6.43 -1.38 1.96
CA THR A 371 6.99 -0.66 3.11
C THR A 371 8.33 -0.05 2.69
N ASP A 372 8.32 1.26 2.46
CA ASP A 372 9.37 2.02 1.80
C ASP A 372 10.04 2.98 2.79
N TRP A 373 11.30 2.72 3.15
CA TRP A 373 12.05 3.35 4.26
C TRP A 373 11.47 3.06 5.65
N GLU A 374 12.36 2.99 6.64
CA GLU A 374 12.01 3.13 8.07
C GLU A 374 10.95 2.09 8.54
N ALA A 375 10.91 0.90 7.91
CA ALA A 375 10.03 -0.22 8.26
C ALA A 375 10.50 -0.96 9.52
N GLN A 376 10.66 -0.20 10.61
CA GLN A 376 11.23 -0.67 11.87
C GLN A 376 10.14 -1.12 12.84
N GLY A 377 10.15 -2.39 13.25
CA GLY A 377 9.09 -2.99 14.08
C GLY A 377 7.82 -3.34 13.30
N THR A 378 7.81 -3.14 11.97
CA THR A 378 6.67 -3.49 11.12
C THR A 378 6.40 -4.99 11.16
N ARG A 379 5.13 -5.38 11.29
CA ARG A 379 4.70 -6.78 11.22
C ARG A 379 3.62 -6.98 10.15
N ILE A 380 3.94 -7.76 9.12
CA ILE A 380 3.03 -8.17 8.05
C ILE A 380 2.65 -9.63 8.31
N THR A 381 1.43 -9.88 8.78
CA THR A 381 1.06 -11.22 9.27
C THR A 381 -0.32 -11.71 8.85
N GLN A 382 -0.47 -13.00 8.55
CA GLN A 382 -1.78 -13.61 8.24
C GLN A 382 -2.51 -12.98 7.03
N ASN A 383 -1.80 -12.40 6.07
CA ASN A 383 -2.41 -11.81 4.88
C ASN A 383 -2.48 -12.83 3.73
N LEU A 384 -3.51 -12.69 2.89
CA LEU A 384 -3.66 -13.39 1.61
C LEU A 384 -3.32 -12.40 0.49
N LEU A 385 -2.27 -12.67 -0.28
CA LEU A 385 -1.86 -11.87 -1.43
C LEU A 385 -1.80 -12.75 -2.68
N ASP A 386 -2.57 -12.37 -3.70
CA ASP A 386 -2.71 -13.13 -4.95
C ASP A 386 -3.08 -12.21 -6.12
N HIS A 387 -2.87 -12.67 -7.36
CA HIS A 387 -3.18 -11.89 -8.57
C HIS A 387 -2.58 -10.46 -8.60
N ASN A 388 -1.52 -10.19 -7.82
CA ASN A 388 -0.81 -8.91 -7.86
C ASN A 388 0.21 -8.92 -9.00
N TYR A 389 -0.30 -9.00 -10.24
CA TYR A 389 0.45 -9.01 -11.49
C TYR A 389 -0.46 -8.75 -12.69
N ALA A 390 0.13 -8.28 -13.80
CA ALA A 390 -0.65 -7.97 -14.99
C ALA A 390 -1.34 -9.23 -15.57
N PRO A 391 -2.64 -9.15 -15.93
CA PRO A 391 -3.35 -10.24 -16.59
C PRO A 391 -2.70 -10.68 -17.90
N ALA A 392 -2.95 -11.94 -18.30
CA ALA A 392 -2.42 -12.46 -19.56
C ALA A 392 -2.83 -11.60 -20.76
N GLY A 393 -1.87 -11.36 -21.66
CA GLY A 393 -2.06 -10.57 -22.89
C GLY A 393 -1.98 -9.05 -22.71
N THR A 394 -1.68 -8.55 -21.51
CA THR A 394 -1.49 -7.11 -21.28
C THR A 394 -0.29 -6.61 -22.07
N ALA A 395 -0.43 -5.47 -22.74
CA ALA A 395 0.65 -4.87 -23.51
C ALA A 395 1.79 -4.39 -22.59
N GLU A 396 2.96 -4.11 -23.17
CA GLU A 396 4.08 -3.50 -22.44
C GLU A 396 3.62 -2.25 -21.68
N ARG A 397 4.04 -2.13 -20.42
CA ARG A 397 3.61 -1.06 -19.52
C ARG A 397 3.95 0.33 -20.05
N ILE A 398 3.29 1.36 -19.52
CA ILE A 398 3.72 2.73 -19.78
C ILE A 398 5.10 2.96 -19.17
N VAL A 399 5.86 3.88 -19.79
CA VAL A 399 7.17 4.30 -19.26
C VAL A 399 6.99 4.76 -17.82
N GLY A 400 7.87 4.27 -16.93
CA GLY A 400 7.88 4.64 -15.52
C GLY A 400 7.00 3.77 -14.61
N ALA A 401 6.23 2.81 -15.15
CA ALA A 401 5.42 1.92 -14.34
C ALA A 401 6.30 0.98 -13.48
N MET A 402 5.91 0.79 -12.23
CA MET A 402 6.62 -0.08 -11.27
C MET A 402 6.26 -1.53 -11.46
N GLN A 403 7.21 -2.45 -11.23
CA GLN A 403 7.04 -3.92 -11.25
C GLN A 403 5.91 -4.42 -10.33
N SER A 404 5.46 -5.66 -10.59
CA SER A 404 4.42 -6.31 -9.79
C SER A 404 4.92 -7.37 -8.82
N GLN A 405 4.41 -7.31 -7.58
CA GLN A 405 4.78 -8.20 -6.48
C GLN A 405 3.73 -8.17 -5.36
N ASP A 406 3.71 -9.22 -4.53
CA ASP A 406 2.89 -9.25 -3.31
C ASP A 406 3.42 -8.28 -2.25
N ILE A 407 4.70 -8.39 -1.89
CA ILE A 407 5.34 -7.53 -0.88
C ILE A 407 6.62 -6.91 -1.43
N PHE A 408 6.86 -5.63 -1.13
CA PHE A 408 8.13 -4.94 -1.33
C PHE A 408 8.57 -4.28 -0.01
N VAL A 409 9.72 -4.68 0.50
CA VAL A 409 10.42 -3.97 1.58
C VAL A 409 11.62 -3.26 0.99
N GLU A 410 11.66 -1.94 1.13
CA GLU A 410 12.69 -1.10 0.51
C GLU A 410 13.40 -0.22 1.53
N VAL A 411 14.73 -0.23 1.49
CA VAL A 411 15.67 0.64 2.23
C VAL A 411 15.32 0.91 3.69
N GLY A 412 14.82 -0.11 4.37
CA GLY A 412 14.74 -0.16 5.83
C GLY A 412 15.92 -0.94 6.41
N HIS A 413 16.05 -0.86 7.73
CA HIS A 413 17.06 -1.61 8.49
C HIS A 413 16.44 -2.64 9.45
N GLY A 414 15.14 -2.90 9.27
CA GLY A 414 14.36 -3.75 10.15
C GLY A 414 14.19 -3.22 11.58
N PRO A 415 13.80 -4.09 12.53
CA PRO A 415 13.30 -5.44 12.27
C PRO A 415 11.96 -5.37 11.54
N THR A 416 11.87 -5.93 10.34
CA THR A 416 10.60 -6.14 9.64
C THR A 416 10.24 -7.62 9.74
N LEU A 417 9.06 -7.93 10.29
CA LEU A 417 8.57 -9.30 10.42
C LEU A 417 7.49 -9.60 9.38
N ILE A 418 7.68 -10.64 8.59
CA ILE A 418 6.73 -11.17 7.61
C ILE A 418 6.39 -12.59 8.04
N ASP A 419 5.22 -12.82 8.62
CA ASP A 419 4.88 -14.13 9.18
C ASP A 419 3.49 -14.66 8.86
N ASN A 420 3.36 -15.97 8.68
CA ASN A 420 2.07 -16.63 8.43
C ASN A 420 1.30 -16.08 7.21
N ASN A 421 1.95 -15.56 6.16
CA ASN A 421 1.25 -15.05 4.98
C ASN A 421 1.16 -16.10 3.85
N LEU A 422 0.19 -15.92 2.96
CA LEU A 422 0.10 -16.59 1.67
C LEU A 422 0.48 -15.59 0.57
N LEU A 423 1.65 -15.79 -0.05
CA LEU A 423 2.21 -14.93 -1.10
C LEU A 423 2.18 -15.69 -2.43
N LEU A 424 1.09 -15.53 -3.18
CA LEU A 424 0.73 -16.44 -4.28
C LEU A 424 1.04 -15.88 -5.67
N SER A 425 1.44 -14.61 -5.78
CA SER A 425 1.74 -13.95 -7.06
C SER A 425 3.09 -14.38 -7.65
N LYS A 426 3.38 -13.93 -8.89
CA LYS A 426 4.62 -14.27 -9.61
C LYS A 426 5.89 -13.86 -8.85
N ALA A 427 5.87 -12.71 -8.19
CA ALA A 427 6.92 -12.26 -7.29
C ALA A 427 6.31 -12.12 -5.89
N SER A 428 6.81 -12.91 -4.94
CA SER A 428 6.27 -12.93 -3.57
C SER A 428 6.87 -11.81 -2.72
N LEU A 429 8.17 -11.54 -2.88
CA LEU A 429 8.87 -10.57 -2.05
C LEU A 429 9.97 -9.87 -2.86
N ARG A 430 9.89 -8.55 -2.97
CA ARG A 430 11.03 -7.73 -3.39
C ARG A 430 11.76 -7.24 -2.14
N LEU A 431 13.05 -7.54 -2.06
CA LEU A 431 13.85 -7.39 -0.85
C LEU A 431 15.05 -6.47 -1.08
N ALA A 432 14.79 -5.19 -1.39
CA ALA A 432 15.82 -4.18 -1.55
C ALA A 432 16.09 -3.50 -0.19
N THR A 433 16.50 -4.29 0.80
CA THR A 433 16.57 -3.90 2.21
C THR A 433 17.52 -4.84 2.97
N GLU A 434 17.59 -4.67 4.29
CA GLU A 434 18.15 -5.62 5.27
C GLU A 434 17.23 -5.73 6.50
N GLY A 435 17.52 -6.65 7.42
CA GLY A 435 16.83 -6.73 8.70
C GLY A 435 15.44 -7.39 8.65
N VAL A 436 15.17 -8.26 7.67
CA VAL A 436 13.84 -8.88 7.49
C VAL A 436 13.81 -10.31 8.06
N ALA A 437 12.73 -10.64 8.79
CA ALA A 437 12.44 -12.02 9.20
C ALA A 437 11.19 -12.54 8.49
N CYS A 438 11.35 -13.60 7.70
CA CYS A 438 10.28 -14.37 7.09
C CYS A 438 10.03 -15.65 7.90
N VAL A 439 8.85 -15.78 8.51
CA VAL A 439 8.52 -16.92 9.40
C VAL A 439 7.20 -17.58 9.01
N HIS A 440 7.17 -18.89 8.76
CA HIS A 440 5.92 -19.61 8.49
C HIS A 440 5.10 -19.10 7.29
N ASN A 441 5.71 -18.57 6.23
CA ASN A 441 4.98 -18.15 5.03
C ASN A 441 4.86 -19.27 4.00
N LEU A 442 3.87 -19.15 3.10
CA LEU A 442 3.80 -19.91 1.84
C LEU A 442 4.11 -18.95 0.68
N MET A 443 5.17 -19.21 -0.09
CA MET A 443 5.62 -18.35 -1.19
C MET A 443 5.64 -19.13 -2.51
N LEU A 444 4.86 -18.66 -3.49
CA LEU A 444 4.78 -19.26 -4.82
C LEU A 444 5.66 -18.56 -5.87
N GLY A 445 6.01 -17.30 -5.60
CA GLY A 445 6.75 -16.40 -6.47
C GLY A 445 8.18 -16.17 -6.02
N SER A 446 8.98 -15.54 -6.88
CA SER A 446 10.40 -15.31 -6.62
C SER A 446 10.61 -14.27 -5.52
N ILE A 447 11.80 -14.33 -4.90
CA ILE A 447 12.35 -13.22 -4.12
C ILE A 447 13.25 -12.40 -5.05
N THR A 448 12.97 -11.11 -5.20
CA THR A 448 13.64 -10.23 -6.16
C THR A 448 14.48 -9.15 -5.46
N SER A 449 15.40 -8.52 -6.19
CA SER A 449 16.26 -7.43 -5.69
C SER A 449 17.17 -7.74 -4.49
N ILE A 450 17.49 -9.01 -4.23
CA ILE A 450 18.48 -9.40 -3.21
C ILE A 450 19.85 -8.80 -3.57
N GLY A 451 20.42 -7.99 -2.68
CA GLY A 451 21.73 -7.35 -2.89
C GLY A 451 21.75 -6.24 -3.94
N ALA A 452 20.58 -5.70 -4.32
CA ALA A 452 20.45 -4.71 -5.39
C ALA A 452 19.33 -3.70 -5.12
N ASN A 453 19.19 -2.72 -6.02
CA ASN A 453 18.09 -1.74 -6.07
C ASN A 453 17.92 -0.84 -4.84
N THR A 454 18.96 -0.73 -4.02
CA THR A 454 19.06 0.17 -2.86
C THR A 454 19.84 1.44 -3.16
N ASP A 455 20.77 1.42 -4.12
CA ASP A 455 21.63 2.57 -4.42
C ASP A 455 21.41 3.14 -5.82
N PHE A 456 21.90 4.37 -6.05
CA PHE A 456 21.95 4.95 -7.39
C PHE A 456 23.33 4.74 -8.02
N PHE A 457 23.37 4.50 -9.33
CA PHE A 457 24.62 4.50 -10.10
C PHE A 457 24.68 5.73 -11.00
N VAL A 458 25.60 6.65 -10.71
CA VAL A 458 25.76 7.92 -11.44
C VAL A 458 27.19 8.03 -11.95
N ASP A 459 27.36 8.22 -13.26
CA ASP A 459 28.66 8.35 -13.93
C ASP A 459 29.65 7.21 -13.58
N GLY A 460 29.14 5.98 -13.47
CA GLY A 460 29.92 4.79 -13.12
C GLY A 460 30.36 4.72 -11.65
N LYS A 461 29.77 5.56 -10.77
CA LYS A 461 30.03 5.55 -9.33
C LYS A 461 28.76 5.18 -8.58
N ASN A 462 28.92 4.31 -7.59
CA ASN A 462 27.85 4.04 -6.64
C ASN A 462 27.57 5.30 -5.80
N GLN A 463 26.30 5.61 -5.59
CA GLN A 463 25.79 6.70 -4.78
C GLN A 463 24.82 6.10 -3.76
N PRO A 464 25.34 5.73 -2.57
CA PRO A 464 24.55 5.00 -1.60
C PRO A 464 23.37 5.83 -1.06
N ARG A 465 22.22 5.18 -0.89
CA ARG A 465 21.09 5.82 -0.19
C ARG A 465 21.27 5.63 1.32
N TYR A 466 21.41 6.75 2.03
CA TYR A 466 21.31 6.76 3.48
C TYR A 466 19.87 6.99 3.89
N THR A 467 19.30 6.03 4.63
CA THR A 467 17.95 6.10 5.20
C THR A 467 18.04 6.05 6.73
N PRO A 468 17.04 6.58 7.47
CA PRO A 468 17.09 6.60 8.92
C PRO A 468 16.68 5.26 9.55
N TYR A 469 17.21 5.02 10.74
CA TYR A 469 16.65 4.11 11.73
C TYR A 469 16.37 4.86 13.03
N HIS A 470 15.54 4.29 13.89
CA HIS A 470 14.93 4.96 15.04
C HIS A 470 15.32 4.30 16.37
N ILE A 471 15.12 5.04 17.46
CA ILE A 471 15.09 4.47 18.81
C ILE A 471 13.97 3.42 18.85
N GLN A 472 14.16 2.31 19.56
CA GLN A 472 13.21 1.20 19.56
C GLN A 472 11.79 1.68 19.95
N HIS A 473 10.80 1.33 19.14
CA HIS A 473 9.38 1.67 19.34
C HIS A 473 9.09 3.17 19.43
N ARG A 474 9.90 4.01 18.78
CA ARG A 474 9.84 5.48 18.82
C ARG A 474 9.99 6.06 17.41
N THR A 475 9.60 7.32 17.20
CA THR A 475 9.83 8.03 15.92
C THR A 475 11.13 8.80 15.94
N GLU A 476 11.75 8.95 17.12
CA GLU A 476 13.04 9.56 17.31
C GLU A 476 14.14 8.82 16.51
N VAL A 477 14.68 9.45 15.46
CA VAL A 477 15.82 8.97 14.66
C VAL A 477 17.03 8.72 15.57
N ALA A 478 17.55 7.50 15.52
CA ALA A 478 18.78 7.10 16.20
C ALA A 478 20.01 7.30 15.31
N GLY A 479 19.87 7.10 14.00
CA GLY A 479 20.95 7.31 13.04
C GLY A 479 20.49 7.19 11.58
N PHE A 480 21.45 7.23 10.68
CA PHE A 480 21.25 7.01 9.24
C PHE A 480 22.31 6.04 8.76
N MET A 481 21.92 5.07 7.94
CA MET A 481 22.84 4.10 7.37
C MET A 481 22.49 3.78 5.92
N THR A 482 23.46 3.29 5.16
CA THR A 482 23.21 2.71 3.84
C THR A 482 22.89 1.22 3.98
N ILE A 483 22.24 0.63 2.99
CA ILE A 483 21.90 -0.80 3.07
C ILE A 483 23.14 -1.64 2.76
N LEU A 484 23.56 -2.44 3.73
CA LEU A 484 24.66 -3.40 3.60
C LEU A 484 24.19 -4.73 2.98
N HIS A 485 22.87 -4.96 3.00
CA HIS A 485 22.19 -6.17 2.57
C HIS A 485 22.49 -7.39 3.46
N GLY A 486 21.51 -8.27 3.57
CA GLY A 486 21.53 -9.40 4.50
C GLY A 486 20.90 -9.01 5.83
N ASP A 487 21.40 -9.55 6.93
CA ASP A 487 20.71 -9.47 8.21
C ASP A 487 19.26 -10.00 8.10
N ASP A 488 19.09 -11.06 7.32
CA ASP A 488 17.78 -11.62 7.01
C ASP A 488 17.62 -13.03 7.60
N ARG A 489 16.41 -13.34 8.03
CA ARG A 489 16.04 -14.57 8.73
C ARG A 489 14.93 -15.28 7.98
N PHE A 490 15.12 -16.56 7.64
CA PHE A 490 14.12 -17.39 6.97
C PHE A 490 13.86 -18.64 7.80
N TYR A 491 12.73 -18.69 8.50
CA TYR A 491 12.38 -19.82 9.35
C TYR A 491 11.04 -20.45 8.99
N ASN A 492 11.04 -21.77 8.86
CA ASN A 492 9.81 -22.55 8.70
C ASN A 492 8.94 -22.10 7.51
N ASN A 493 9.49 -21.55 6.42
CA ASN A 493 8.73 -21.16 5.24
C ASN A 493 8.55 -22.35 4.28
N ILE A 494 7.52 -22.28 3.44
CA ILE A 494 7.34 -23.19 2.30
C ILE A 494 7.48 -22.39 1.01
N PHE A 495 8.43 -22.82 0.18
CA PHE A 495 8.70 -22.28 -1.14
C PHE A 495 8.26 -23.27 -2.21
N VAL A 496 7.43 -22.83 -3.14
CA VAL A 496 6.96 -23.65 -4.26
C VAL A 496 7.15 -22.87 -5.55
N GLN A 497 8.01 -23.33 -6.44
CA GLN A 497 8.12 -22.71 -7.78
C GLN A 497 6.86 -23.03 -8.59
N ASN A 498 5.82 -22.23 -8.43
CA ASN A 498 4.54 -22.40 -9.13
C ASN A 498 4.56 -21.77 -10.54
N TRP A 499 5.30 -20.68 -10.66
CA TRP A 499 5.41 -19.91 -11.90
C TRP A 499 6.62 -20.34 -12.72
N SER A 500 6.48 -20.34 -14.05
CA SER A 500 7.57 -20.68 -14.95
C SER A 500 8.69 -19.65 -14.87
N VAL A 501 9.93 -20.13 -14.88
CA VAL A 501 11.12 -19.31 -15.12
C VAL A 501 11.19 -19.00 -16.62
N GLU A 502 11.05 -17.72 -16.98
CA GLU A 502 11.33 -17.22 -18.32
C GLU A 502 12.82 -17.34 -18.66
N LYS A 503 13.15 -17.27 -19.95
CA LYS A 503 14.54 -17.42 -20.39
C LYS A 503 15.23 -16.07 -20.27
N ALA A 504 16.46 -16.04 -19.76
CA ALA A 504 17.27 -14.83 -19.80
C ALA A 504 17.29 -14.21 -21.21
N GLY A 505 16.84 -12.95 -21.33
CA GLY A 505 16.70 -12.24 -22.61
C GLY A 505 15.36 -12.42 -23.34
N SER A 506 14.37 -13.13 -22.78
CA SER A 506 12.98 -12.95 -23.20
C SER A 506 12.49 -11.62 -22.62
N GLU A 507 12.48 -10.57 -23.43
CA GLU A 507 11.84 -9.31 -23.08
C GLU A 507 10.33 -9.54 -22.97
N THR A 508 9.86 -9.94 -21.79
CA THR A 508 8.56 -9.51 -21.31
C THR A 508 8.80 -8.49 -20.21
N VAL A 509 9.01 -7.24 -20.62
CA VAL A 509 9.05 -6.03 -19.75
C VAL A 509 7.65 -5.74 -19.20
N VAL A 510 6.93 -6.78 -18.82
CA VAL A 510 5.57 -6.69 -18.32
C VAL A 510 5.56 -6.71 -16.80
N ASP A 511 6.49 -7.37 -16.09
CA ASP A 511 6.41 -7.42 -14.61
C ASP A 511 7.77 -7.36 -13.85
N ARG A 512 8.96 -7.44 -14.48
CA ARG A 512 10.25 -7.61 -13.76
C ARG A 512 11.42 -6.78 -14.31
N ALA A 513 12.43 -6.52 -13.47
CA ALA A 513 13.70 -5.93 -13.90
C ALA A 513 14.69 -6.98 -14.43
N PRO A 514 15.57 -6.67 -15.40
CA PRO A 514 16.51 -7.63 -16.00
C PRO A 514 17.45 -8.34 -15.00
N GLU A 515 17.74 -7.69 -13.88
CA GLU A 515 18.61 -8.16 -12.81
C GLU A 515 17.91 -9.06 -11.77
N ASP A 516 16.58 -9.13 -11.78
CA ASP A 516 15.83 -9.92 -10.81
C ASP A 516 15.89 -11.42 -11.14
N THR A 517 16.07 -12.25 -10.11
CA THR A 517 15.94 -13.71 -10.26
C THR A 517 14.47 -14.11 -10.36
N GLU A 518 14.20 -15.00 -11.29
CA GLU A 518 12.87 -15.61 -11.46
C GLU A 518 12.68 -16.90 -10.67
N GLN A 519 13.76 -17.36 -10.03
CA GLN A 519 13.77 -18.57 -9.22
C GLN A 519 13.18 -18.29 -7.83
N VAL A 520 12.43 -19.26 -7.32
CA VAL A 520 11.80 -19.22 -5.98
C VAL A 520 12.74 -19.83 -4.94
N GLY A 521 12.80 -19.23 -3.76
CA GLY A 521 13.58 -19.70 -2.62
C GLY A 521 14.65 -18.72 -2.17
N THR A 522 15.62 -19.20 -1.40
CA THR A 522 16.62 -18.39 -0.68
C THR A 522 18.01 -18.47 -1.32
N ASN A 523 18.15 -19.10 -2.49
CA ASN A 523 19.45 -19.26 -3.17
C ASN A 523 20.08 -17.95 -3.66
N GLY A 524 19.33 -16.84 -3.70
CA GLY A 524 19.90 -15.51 -3.98
C GLY A 524 20.94 -15.06 -2.95
N PHE A 525 20.96 -15.70 -1.77
CA PHE A 525 21.89 -15.40 -0.69
C PHE A 525 23.18 -16.23 -0.72
N ASP A 526 23.42 -17.05 -1.75
CA ASP A 526 24.54 -18.00 -1.77
C ASP A 526 25.89 -17.37 -1.40
N ASP A 527 26.15 -16.12 -1.77
CA ASP A 527 27.42 -15.44 -1.50
C ASP A 527 27.45 -14.64 -0.18
N TYR A 528 26.37 -14.69 0.60
CA TYR A 528 26.28 -14.02 1.90
C TYR A 528 26.91 -14.87 3.01
N PRO A 529 27.48 -14.24 4.06
CA PRO A 529 28.12 -14.97 5.15
C PRO A 529 27.09 -15.61 6.10
N THR A 530 27.51 -16.68 6.77
CA THR A 530 26.89 -17.10 8.04
C THR A 530 27.33 -16.15 9.16
N TYR A 531 26.62 -16.13 10.28
CA TYR A 531 27.03 -15.32 11.43
C TYR A 531 28.46 -15.63 11.91
N ALA A 532 28.86 -16.91 11.91
CA ALA A 532 30.21 -17.31 12.30
C ALA A 532 31.29 -16.78 11.34
N GLU A 533 31.04 -16.80 10.03
CA GLU A 533 31.95 -16.23 9.01
C GLU A 533 32.03 -14.71 9.13
N TRP A 534 30.90 -14.05 9.38
CA TRP A 534 30.86 -12.61 9.61
C TRP A 534 31.62 -12.21 10.87
N GLN A 535 31.32 -12.84 12.01
CA GLN A 535 31.95 -12.58 13.31
C GLN A 535 33.47 -12.85 13.29
N ALA A 536 33.93 -13.85 12.55
CA ALA A 536 35.35 -14.19 12.43
C ALA A 536 36.23 -13.03 11.95
N GLN A 537 35.65 -12.07 11.21
CA GLN A 537 36.36 -10.88 10.75
C GLN A 537 36.75 -9.93 11.89
N PHE A 538 36.03 -9.96 13.02
CA PHE A 538 36.24 -9.08 14.17
C PHE A 538 37.03 -9.72 15.32
N GLN A 539 37.16 -11.06 15.32
CA GLN A 539 37.77 -11.85 16.40
C GLN A 539 39.16 -11.40 16.82
N ALA A 540 39.95 -10.83 15.90
CA ALA A 540 41.29 -10.34 16.21
C ALA A 540 41.31 -9.25 17.30
N LEU A 541 40.19 -8.54 17.48
CA LEU A 541 40.07 -7.47 18.47
C LEU A 541 39.29 -7.87 19.73
N ASP A 542 38.69 -9.06 19.77
CA ASP A 542 37.87 -9.51 20.89
C ASP A 542 38.64 -9.46 22.21
N GLY A 543 38.10 -8.72 23.18
CA GLY A 543 38.72 -8.57 24.50
C GLY A 543 40.00 -7.73 24.52
N THR A 544 40.34 -7.05 23.42
CA THR A 544 41.48 -6.15 23.32
C THR A 544 41.04 -4.72 23.01
N ILE A 545 41.91 -3.74 23.31
CA ILE A 545 41.65 -2.33 22.95
C ILE A 545 42.14 -2.12 21.52
N ALA A 546 41.31 -1.52 20.68
CA ALA A 546 41.64 -1.16 19.31
C ALA A 546 42.91 -0.27 19.23
N LYS A 547 43.73 -0.53 18.22
CA LYS A 547 45.01 0.13 17.90
C LYS A 547 44.88 0.99 16.65
N GLU A 548 45.98 1.65 16.30
CA GLU A 548 46.02 2.72 15.31
C GLU A 548 45.56 2.30 13.90
N THR A 549 45.72 1.03 13.49
CA THR A 549 45.32 0.54 12.15
C THR A 549 44.01 -0.24 12.13
N ASP A 550 43.55 -0.73 13.28
CA ASP A 550 42.45 -1.69 13.39
C ASP A 550 41.15 -1.17 12.74
N MET A 551 40.86 0.13 12.85
CA MET A 551 39.68 0.72 12.22
C MET A 551 39.72 0.63 10.69
N ASN A 552 40.90 0.84 10.08
CA ASN A 552 41.07 0.69 8.63
C ASN A 552 41.05 -0.78 8.22
N ASP A 553 41.64 -1.65 9.04
CA ASP A 553 41.72 -3.09 8.78
C ASP A 553 40.32 -3.73 8.81
N LEU A 554 39.39 -3.22 9.64
CA LEU A 554 38.00 -3.65 9.70
C LEU A 554 37.06 -2.99 8.69
N MET A 555 37.53 -2.04 7.88
CA MET A 555 36.64 -1.29 6.98
C MET A 555 35.91 -2.18 5.97
N SER A 556 36.56 -3.23 5.45
CA SER A 556 35.88 -4.19 4.56
C SER A 556 34.80 -5.00 5.27
N ALA A 557 34.95 -5.26 6.58
CA ALA A 557 33.97 -5.98 7.38
C ALA A 557 32.77 -5.10 7.74
N HIS A 558 33.00 -3.81 8.04
CA HIS A 558 31.93 -2.84 8.35
C HIS A 558 31.04 -2.50 7.15
N PHE A 559 31.52 -2.66 5.91
CA PHE A 559 30.77 -2.36 4.68
C PHE A 559 30.54 -3.60 3.80
N GLY A 560 30.72 -4.80 4.37
CA GLY A 560 30.39 -6.06 3.70
C GLY A 560 28.94 -6.48 3.96
N HIS A 561 28.48 -7.52 3.25
CA HIS A 561 27.16 -8.09 3.51
C HIS A 561 27.02 -8.59 4.95
N LEU A 562 25.85 -8.34 5.51
CA LEU A 562 25.43 -8.86 6.81
C LEU A 562 25.04 -10.34 6.70
N PRO A 563 25.09 -11.10 7.81
CA PRO A 563 24.84 -12.54 7.78
C PRO A 563 23.39 -12.92 7.49
N ILE A 564 23.19 -14.16 7.05
CA ILE A 564 21.87 -14.77 6.82
C ILE A 564 21.65 -15.90 7.82
N TRP A 565 20.40 -16.01 8.28
CA TRP A 565 19.92 -17.12 9.08
C TRP A 565 18.79 -17.84 8.34
N ALA A 566 18.93 -19.15 8.15
CA ALA A 566 17.86 -19.96 7.57
C ALA A 566 17.83 -21.34 8.21
N ALA A 567 16.65 -21.81 8.59
CA ALA A 567 16.39 -23.17 9.05
C ALA A 567 14.90 -23.52 8.90
N GLY A 568 14.58 -24.80 8.82
CA GLY A 568 13.21 -25.28 8.84
C GLY A 568 12.44 -25.06 7.54
N ASN A 569 13.08 -24.55 6.48
CA ASN A 569 12.39 -24.25 5.23
C ASN A 569 12.22 -25.49 4.34
N VAL A 570 11.16 -25.49 3.53
CA VAL A 570 10.87 -26.55 2.57
C VAL A 570 10.73 -25.99 1.16
N TYR A 571 11.33 -26.66 0.18
CA TYR A 571 11.41 -26.22 -1.20
C TYR A 571 10.86 -27.29 -2.16
N PHE A 572 9.86 -26.94 -2.95
CA PHE A 572 9.20 -27.81 -3.93
C PHE A 572 9.26 -27.25 -5.36
N ASN A 573 8.99 -28.12 -6.34
CA ASN A 573 8.76 -27.78 -7.75
C ASN A 573 9.92 -27.05 -8.46
N GLY A 574 11.14 -27.14 -7.91
CA GLY A 574 12.31 -26.44 -8.44
C GLY A 574 12.70 -25.17 -7.68
N ALA A 575 12.00 -24.84 -6.59
CA ALA A 575 12.48 -23.86 -5.62
C ALA A 575 13.83 -24.31 -5.02
N LYS A 576 14.69 -23.36 -4.66
CA LYS A 576 16.07 -23.62 -4.24
C LYS A 576 16.40 -23.00 -2.88
N ALA A 577 17.12 -23.77 -2.08
CA ALA A 577 17.65 -23.32 -0.81
C ALA A 577 18.96 -22.53 -0.97
N TRP A 578 19.22 -21.66 0.00
CA TRP A 578 20.54 -21.10 0.26
C TRP A 578 21.56 -22.21 0.50
N LYS A 579 22.72 -22.16 -0.16
CA LYS A 579 23.73 -23.24 -0.10
C LYS A 579 24.29 -23.52 1.29
N LYS A 580 24.12 -22.60 2.25
CA LYS A 580 24.60 -22.73 3.64
C LYS A 580 23.48 -23.05 4.65
N GLU A 581 22.23 -23.19 4.20
CA GLU A 581 21.15 -23.71 5.03
C GLU A 581 21.33 -25.23 5.21
N THR A 582 21.40 -25.68 6.46
CA THR A 582 21.70 -27.10 6.78
C THR A 582 20.47 -27.90 7.20
N ASP A 583 19.47 -27.25 7.79
CA ASP A 583 18.26 -27.88 8.30
C ASP A 583 17.06 -27.57 7.39
N ASN A 584 17.08 -28.09 6.15
CA ASN A 584 16.00 -27.90 5.17
C ASN A 584 15.55 -29.19 4.50
N VAL A 585 14.45 -29.09 3.73
CA VAL A 585 14.00 -30.15 2.82
C VAL A 585 13.85 -29.58 1.41
N VAL A 586 14.67 -30.06 0.48
CA VAL A 586 14.53 -29.78 -0.96
C VAL A 586 13.93 -31.01 -1.64
N ASN A 587 12.64 -30.96 -1.95
CA ASN A 587 11.93 -32.04 -2.63
C ASN A 587 11.88 -31.78 -4.15
N THR A 588 12.62 -32.61 -4.89
CA THR A 588 12.69 -32.58 -6.37
C THR A 588 11.94 -33.74 -7.03
N GLN A 589 11.31 -34.61 -6.25
CA GLN A 589 10.67 -35.84 -6.74
C GLN A 589 9.16 -35.69 -6.87
N ASP A 590 8.53 -35.04 -5.88
CA ASP A 590 7.09 -34.85 -5.84
C ASP A 590 6.68 -33.52 -6.48
N GLN A 591 5.51 -33.53 -7.14
CA GLN A 591 4.91 -32.34 -7.73
C GLN A 591 3.80 -31.82 -6.82
N VAL A 592 4.01 -30.62 -6.28
CA VAL A 592 3.01 -29.90 -5.49
C VAL A 592 2.12 -29.06 -6.42
N THR A 593 0.82 -29.01 -6.13
CA THR A 593 -0.15 -28.11 -6.76
C THR A 593 -0.79 -27.21 -5.72
N ILE A 594 -0.95 -25.93 -6.04
CA ILE A 594 -1.55 -24.92 -5.17
C ILE A 594 -2.45 -24.06 -6.06
N GLU A 595 -3.72 -23.97 -5.69
CA GLU A 595 -4.73 -23.25 -6.45
C GLU A 595 -5.70 -22.59 -5.48
N LEU A 596 -5.95 -21.30 -5.67
CA LEU A 596 -7.09 -20.64 -5.04
C LEU A 596 -8.37 -21.04 -5.75
N VAL A 597 -9.36 -21.49 -4.97
CA VAL A 597 -10.68 -21.84 -5.48
C VAL A 597 -11.68 -20.90 -4.84
N ASP A 598 -12.38 -20.16 -5.68
CA ASP A 598 -13.47 -19.28 -5.27
C ASP A 598 -14.83 -19.94 -5.55
N ASN A 599 -15.67 -20.02 -4.53
CA ASN A 599 -17.03 -20.57 -4.62
C ASN A 599 -18.00 -19.59 -3.95
N GLU A 600 -18.78 -18.87 -4.76
CA GLU A 600 -19.80 -17.92 -4.27
C GLU A 600 -19.24 -16.84 -3.31
N GLY A 601 -18.02 -16.34 -3.58
CA GLY A 601 -17.36 -15.31 -2.75
C GLY A 601 -16.60 -15.89 -1.55
N GLN A 602 -16.47 -17.21 -1.46
CA GLN A 602 -15.65 -17.88 -0.46
C GLN A 602 -14.37 -18.38 -1.11
N THR A 603 -13.25 -17.76 -0.75
CA THR A 603 -11.92 -18.14 -1.25
C THR A 603 -11.31 -19.21 -0.35
N SER A 604 -10.78 -20.28 -0.94
CA SER A 604 -10.15 -21.41 -0.23
C SER A 604 -8.92 -21.93 -1.00
N LEU A 605 -8.06 -22.71 -0.32
CA LEU A 605 -6.89 -23.31 -0.94
C LEU A 605 -7.13 -24.78 -1.31
N ARG A 606 -6.97 -25.12 -2.59
CA ARG A 606 -6.91 -26.51 -3.07
C ARG A 606 -5.45 -26.90 -3.29
N THR A 607 -4.96 -27.86 -2.51
CA THR A 607 -3.55 -28.29 -2.60
C THR A 607 -3.31 -29.73 -2.15
N ASN A 608 -2.29 -30.37 -2.71
CA ASN A 608 -1.71 -31.64 -2.25
C ASN A 608 -0.42 -31.44 -1.42
N LEU A 609 -0.01 -30.21 -1.13
CA LEU A 609 1.24 -29.85 -0.44
C LEU A 609 1.45 -30.67 0.85
N TYR A 610 0.41 -30.79 1.66
CA TYR A 610 0.46 -31.45 2.97
C TYR A 610 0.57 -32.99 2.88
N ASP A 611 0.45 -33.58 1.70
CA ASP A 611 0.74 -35.01 1.50
C ASP A 611 2.25 -35.28 1.42
N PHE A 612 3.05 -34.25 1.13
CA PHE A 612 4.51 -34.34 0.95
C PHE A 612 5.30 -33.56 2.01
N LEU A 613 4.62 -32.88 2.93
CA LEU A 613 5.26 -32.11 3.99
C LEU A 613 5.72 -33.05 5.10
N THR A 614 7.03 -33.23 5.25
CA THR A 614 7.63 -34.21 6.16
C THR A 614 8.49 -33.60 7.27
N LEU A 615 8.83 -32.31 7.16
CA LEU A 615 9.65 -31.60 8.13
C LEU A 615 8.80 -31.12 9.30
N HIS A 616 9.32 -31.30 10.50
CA HIS A 616 8.87 -30.66 11.72
C HIS A 616 10.09 -30.01 12.37
N ASP A 617 9.98 -28.75 12.77
CA ASP A 617 11.06 -28.00 13.43
C ASP A 617 10.61 -27.47 14.79
N GLY A 618 11.45 -26.71 15.49
CA GLY A 618 11.13 -26.05 16.74
C GLY A 618 10.20 -24.84 16.59
N VAL A 619 9.55 -24.47 17.69
CA VAL A 619 8.77 -23.23 17.80
C VAL A 619 9.73 -22.04 17.75
N ILE A 620 9.53 -21.15 16.78
CA ILE A 620 10.31 -19.92 16.63
C ILE A 620 9.89 -18.92 17.71
N THR A 621 10.84 -18.12 18.18
CA THR A 621 10.61 -17.10 19.23
C THR A 621 11.41 -15.84 18.93
N THR A 622 11.04 -14.71 19.55
CA THR A 622 11.84 -13.48 19.51
C THR A 622 13.31 -13.72 19.91
N THR A 623 13.58 -14.55 20.91
CA THR A 623 14.96 -14.88 21.32
C THR A 623 15.75 -15.58 20.21
N MET A 624 15.11 -16.45 19.42
CA MET A 624 15.77 -17.12 18.30
C MET A 624 16.05 -16.17 17.14
N LEU A 625 15.11 -15.26 16.86
CA LEU A 625 15.30 -14.25 15.82
C LEU A 625 16.33 -13.19 16.22
N GLY A 626 16.49 -12.89 17.50
CA GLY A 626 17.44 -11.87 17.96
C GLY A 626 17.01 -10.45 17.56
N GLU A 627 17.97 -9.65 17.13
CA GLU A 627 17.81 -8.22 16.82
C GLU A 627 18.20 -7.95 15.37
N ALA A 628 17.56 -6.96 14.75
CA ALA A 628 18.07 -6.37 13.51
C ALA A 628 19.30 -5.50 13.82
N PHE A 629 20.28 -5.52 12.93
CA PHE A 629 21.65 -5.08 13.17
C PHE A 629 21.77 -3.59 13.50
N GLU A 630 21.27 -2.70 12.63
CA GLU A 630 21.40 -1.24 12.82
C GLU A 630 20.55 -0.68 13.97
N PRO A 631 19.25 -1.00 14.10
CA PRO A 631 18.43 -0.42 15.17
C PRO A 631 18.65 -1.09 16.53
N GLU A 632 19.34 -2.23 16.59
CA GLU A 632 19.45 -3.08 17.79
C GLU A 632 18.07 -3.33 18.42
N GLN A 633 17.04 -3.50 17.59
CA GLN A 633 15.67 -3.78 18.01
C GLN A 633 15.34 -5.24 17.72
N ARG A 634 14.69 -5.89 18.69
CA ARG A 634 14.27 -7.29 18.59
C ARG A 634 13.06 -7.45 17.68
N TYR A 635 12.90 -8.64 17.11
CA TYR A 635 11.66 -9.04 16.41
C TYR A 635 10.55 -9.32 17.43
N GLU A 636 9.93 -8.27 17.94
CA GLU A 636 8.99 -8.29 19.07
C GLU A 636 7.72 -7.47 18.77
N MET A 637 6.75 -7.50 19.68
CA MET A 637 5.51 -6.71 19.55
C MET A 637 5.78 -5.22 19.79
N PRO A 638 4.91 -4.30 19.31
CA PRO A 638 5.06 -2.85 19.53
C PRO A 638 5.14 -2.37 20.99
N ASP A 639 4.76 -3.21 21.95
CA ASP A 639 4.87 -2.95 23.39
C ASP A 639 6.15 -3.54 24.02
N GLY A 640 7.04 -4.11 23.21
CA GLY A 640 8.29 -4.76 23.63
C GLY A 640 8.11 -6.20 24.15
N SER A 641 6.93 -6.79 24.00
CA SER A 641 6.70 -8.17 24.43
C SER A 641 7.17 -9.20 23.40
N ASP A 642 7.73 -10.31 23.90
CA ASP A 642 8.20 -11.43 23.08
C ASP A 642 7.06 -12.07 22.28
N ILE A 643 7.37 -12.44 21.03
CA ILE A 643 6.54 -13.24 20.16
C ILE A 643 6.97 -14.71 20.29
N THR A 644 6.00 -15.57 20.56
CA THR A 644 6.12 -17.02 20.32
C THR A 644 5.31 -17.33 19.06
N PHE A 645 5.91 -17.97 18.07
CA PHE A 645 5.22 -18.31 16.81
C PHE A 645 4.51 -19.66 16.94
N ASP A 646 3.61 -19.76 17.92
CA ASP A 646 2.82 -20.96 18.24
C ASP A 646 1.37 -20.88 17.72
N GLU A 647 1.03 -19.86 16.93
CA GLU A 647 -0.24 -19.70 16.25
C GLU A 647 -0.05 -19.69 14.72
N ASP A 648 -1.04 -20.19 13.99
CA ASP A 648 -1.06 -20.24 12.53
C ASP A 648 -1.85 -19.07 11.89
N TYR A 649 -2.05 -19.11 10.57
CA TYR A 649 -2.81 -18.14 9.78
C TYR A 649 -4.18 -17.80 10.38
N PHE A 650 -4.86 -18.79 10.99
CA PHE A 650 -6.18 -18.63 11.58
C PHE A 650 -6.15 -18.43 13.11
N GLY A 651 -4.97 -18.39 13.72
CA GLY A 651 -4.81 -18.39 15.17
C GLY A 651 -4.96 -19.78 15.81
N ASN A 652 -4.85 -20.87 15.03
CA ASN A 652 -4.82 -22.21 15.63
C ASN A 652 -3.47 -22.46 16.28
N HIS A 653 -3.48 -23.12 17.43
CA HIS A 653 -2.25 -23.53 18.10
C HIS A 653 -1.46 -24.55 17.25
N ARG A 654 -0.15 -24.32 17.13
CA ARG A 654 0.81 -25.22 16.52
C ARG A 654 1.29 -26.24 17.55
N ASP A 655 1.49 -27.49 17.13
CA ASP A 655 2.03 -28.54 18.01
C ASP A 655 3.49 -28.24 18.43
N ILE A 656 4.03 -28.98 19.39
CA ILE A 656 5.40 -28.83 19.92
C ILE A 656 6.50 -28.98 18.86
N ALA A 657 6.17 -29.59 17.72
CA ALA A 657 7.02 -29.73 16.55
C ALA A 657 6.24 -29.18 15.34
N PRO A 658 6.15 -27.84 15.20
CA PRO A 658 5.34 -27.20 14.16
C PRO A 658 5.72 -27.65 12.75
N LEU A 659 4.70 -27.76 11.90
CA LEU A 659 4.89 -27.84 10.46
C LEU A 659 5.34 -26.47 9.92
N PRO A 660 6.23 -26.44 8.92
CA PRO A 660 6.52 -25.20 8.20
C PRO A 660 5.28 -24.71 7.44
N GLY A 661 5.32 -23.44 7.07
CA GLY A 661 4.26 -22.73 6.38
C GLY A 661 3.16 -22.20 7.30
N PRO A 662 2.14 -21.58 6.70
CA PRO A 662 1.20 -20.70 7.41
C PRO A 662 0.12 -21.45 8.17
N PHE A 663 -0.06 -22.76 7.96
CA PHE A 663 -1.12 -23.54 8.62
C PHE A 663 -0.53 -24.60 9.55
N ALA A 664 -1.18 -24.81 10.71
CA ALA A 664 -0.76 -25.80 11.69
C ALA A 664 -0.99 -27.25 11.22
N SER A 665 -1.86 -27.47 10.23
CA SER A 665 -2.21 -28.82 9.75
C SER A 665 -2.82 -28.81 8.34
N LYS A 666 -2.92 -30.00 7.73
CA LYS A 666 -3.68 -30.23 6.48
C LYS A 666 -5.14 -29.79 6.59
N THR A 667 -5.76 -30.04 7.74
CA THR A 667 -7.16 -29.64 7.99
C THR A 667 -7.30 -28.13 8.02
N ALA A 668 -6.39 -27.42 8.70
CA ALA A 668 -6.38 -25.96 8.72
C ALA A 668 -6.17 -25.39 7.31
N ALA A 669 -5.25 -25.94 6.52
CA ALA A 669 -5.01 -25.50 5.15
C ALA A 669 -6.20 -25.68 4.19
N SER A 670 -7.18 -26.53 4.56
CA SER A 670 -8.40 -26.74 3.78
C SER A 670 -9.56 -25.81 4.19
N ALA A 671 -9.34 -24.94 5.19
CA ALA A 671 -10.35 -23.98 5.63
C ALA A 671 -10.52 -22.82 4.63
N MET A 672 -11.64 -22.11 4.79
CA MET A 672 -11.93 -20.89 4.03
C MET A 672 -10.95 -19.78 4.45
N LEU A 673 -10.29 -19.15 3.48
CA LEU A 673 -9.29 -18.10 3.70
C LEU A 673 -9.93 -16.72 3.83
N TRP A 674 -10.98 -16.44 3.04
CA TRP A 674 -11.63 -15.13 2.95
C TRP A 674 -13.12 -15.24 2.62
N ARG A 675 -13.90 -14.18 2.92
CA ARG A 675 -15.36 -14.10 2.69
C ARG A 675 -15.81 -12.74 2.18
#